data_AF-A0A6N8BMP5-F1
#
_entry.id   AF-A0A6N8BMP5-F1
#
_cell.length_a   1.000
_cell.length_b   1.000
_cell.length_c   1.000
_cell.angle_alpha   90.00
_cell.angle_beta   90.00
_cell.angle_gamma   90.00
#
_symmetry.space_group_name_H-M   'P 1'
#
loop_
_entity.id
_entity.type
_entity.pdbx_description
1 polymer ?
#
loop_
_entity_poly.entity_id
_entity_poly.type
_entity_poly.pdbx_seq_one_letter_code
_entity_poly.pdbx_strand_id
1 'polypeptide(L)'
;MQKNRPPLDLAREDLMEMEGLLCEQLSSFLSFSGHALYFPTSRAPEEPQLLTRERRLLLPLRRENRLLGVFMLHGVKAREARPLLPFLPAIVDLGLENLARAKAMRTDSVTGIATEQALFAHMENAAERLRAYLEEPNAEESGPAPLHWLCMGLVLLRLGNGDSIVRRGGHAFAEAYFKALADACREALPSDVLAARVGRWEIALLFPASGRGACHKLARAALTRMEAVRMPYPVMTKVVHPRLCAGHALYPQDMRGTELHLAMYDQARMCMDRARMAANVAGQEAEGADAVESRIMPFARILQEGGMVLEILPLGRLRLSIGRQAKAREGMRFALWGRTESGAARYKGELVLLHTRDTDSVAEALHLEDVTCQPEVGDRLTLLGETPVLSPDLDEQEFSGGRMPVATGGRARADGAATGKAQPQPECVGGLCGHGDFLNRFGIEAERRSRFALCLLRLEPGNTEGQQAAAAPLDAAHDVTSLQGLVETALGIWRAAQDKALEKMQAGQPEGSATGHPQPLAGRYGSNSLVFFHPDVDAQTLVSLYQDVCNELNSRGILAAAGLAGYPLLQYSRAEMPECALKALEYALLLPDPKVGVCNSLAFNISADRRYSLGDVFGAVEEYKLALLADEANAMAWNSLGVCMAALGRQHEARRHFMEALRHGPDTALAEQIYYNLGTVCQGLGEKRAAAQYYRQCVKISPEHQFAHIRLGQLCELGGRRAEAKRFYEKAAALEDARPGAPSLARRHLARVAVRQRKGSEARELLHEALVRNPQDAASMLMLANIYLDSNEDPAMAELLARKSAGLHDRPEAWQALARALRKLGREEEARVAEAKAVLS
;
A
#
# COMPACT_ATOMS: atom_id res chain seq x y z
N MET A 1 25.82 26.28 44.16
CA MET A 1 25.14 25.99 42.87
C MET A 1 26.16 25.96 41.71
N GLN A 2 27.11 25.01 41.69
CA GLN A 2 28.24 25.05 40.72
C GLN A 2 28.71 23.68 40.22
N LYS A 3 27.89 22.62 40.35
CA LYS A 3 28.35 21.22 40.10
C LYS A 3 27.86 20.55 38.81
N ASN A 4 27.15 21.23 37.91
CA ASN A 4 26.61 20.62 36.69
C ASN A 4 26.91 21.44 35.42
N ARG A 5 28.12 21.97 35.26
CA ARG A 5 28.56 22.41 33.91
C ARG A 5 29.19 21.21 33.21
N PRO A 6 28.77 20.86 31.98
CA PRO A 6 29.44 19.82 31.21
C PRO A 6 30.92 20.21 31.06
N PRO A 7 31.85 19.24 31.10
CA PRO A 7 33.25 19.52 30.86
C PRO A 7 33.38 20.13 29.46
N LEU A 8 33.81 21.38 29.41
CA LEU A 8 34.12 22.07 28.16
C LEU A 8 35.41 21.44 27.65
N ASP A 9 35.37 20.40 26.82
CA ASP A 9 36.58 19.72 26.31
C ASP A 9 36.88 20.10 24.85
N LEU A 10 38.14 20.38 24.55
CA LEU A 10 38.63 20.76 23.21
C LEU A 10 39.68 19.75 22.73
N ALA A 11 39.44 19.21 21.54
CA ALA A 11 40.35 18.36 20.79
C ALA A 11 41.12 19.17 19.74
N ARG A 12 42.08 18.51 19.07
CA ARG A 12 42.89 19.12 18.01
C ARG A 12 42.05 19.45 16.77
N GLU A 13 41.11 18.58 16.43
CA GLU A 13 40.17 18.76 15.30
C GLU A 13 39.33 20.04 15.49
N ASP A 14 38.86 20.30 16.72
CA ASP A 14 38.08 21.50 17.03
C ASP A 14 38.88 22.79 16.79
N LEU A 15 40.20 22.75 17.03
CA LEU A 15 41.08 23.89 16.75
C LEU A 15 41.28 24.11 15.27
N MET A 16 41.33 23.04 14.47
CA MET A 16 41.42 23.15 13.01
C MET A 16 40.14 23.73 12.43
N GLU A 17 38.97 23.30 12.91
CA GLU A 17 37.68 23.80 12.43
C GLU A 17 37.43 25.27 12.84
N MET A 18 37.84 25.66 14.05
CA MET A 18 37.57 26.99 14.61
C MET A 18 38.78 27.93 14.64
N GLU A 19 39.85 27.66 13.87
CA GLU A 19 41.05 28.51 13.87
C GLU A 19 40.74 29.96 13.45
N GLY A 20 39.76 30.16 12.56
CA GLY A 20 39.31 31.49 12.15
C GLY A 20 38.73 32.31 13.30
N LEU A 21 37.92 31.70 14.18
CA LEU A 21 37.38 32.36 15.37
C LEU A 21 38.48 32.74 16.35
N LEU A 22 39.49 31.89 16.52
CA LEU A 22 40.65 32.19 17.34
C LEU A 22 41.47 33.34 16.75
N CYS A 23 41.63 33.37 15.43
CA CYS A 23 42.25 34.47 14.70
C CYS A 23 41.54 35.80 14.90
N GLU A 24 40.22 35.82 14.77
CA GLU A 24 39.39 37.02 14.97
C GLU A 24 39.48 37.55 16.41
N GLN A 25 39.54 36.67 17.40
CA GLN A 25 39.76 37.06 18.78
C GLN A 25 41.15 37.66 19.00
N LEU A 26 42.18 37.07 18.39
CA LEU A 26 43.56 37.55 18.51
C LEU A 26 43.80 38.86 17.74
N SER A 27 43.09 39.10 16.63
CA SER A 27 43.22 40.33 15.84
C SER A 27 42.75 41.58 16.59
N SER A 28 41.88 41.39 17.60
CA SER A 28 41.47 42.46 18.52
C SER A 28 42.60 42.95 19.42
N PHE A 29 43.67 42.17 19.60
CA PHE A 29 44.81 42.49 20.47
C PHE A 29 46.12 42.72 19.72
N LEU A 30 46.31 42.09 18.55
CA LEU A 30 47.56 42.10 17.79
C LEU A 30 47.29 42.32 16.31
N SER A 31 48.08 43.18 15.66
CA SER A 31 48.10 43.25 14.19
C SER A 31 49.04 42.18 13.60
N PHE A 32 48.54 41.38 12.66
CA PHE A 32 49.30 40.32 11.97
C PHE A 32 48.82 40.14 10.52
N SER A 33 49.71 39.67 9.64
CA SER A 33 49.46 39.52 8.19
C SER A 33 49.05 38.11 7.78
N GLY A 34 49.16 37.13 8.66
CA GLY A 34 48.80 35.74 8.39
C GLY A 34 49.01 34.84 9.60
N HIS A 35 48.50 33.62 9.55
CA HIS A 35 48.57 32.67 10.65
C HIS A 35 48.81 31.24 10.15
N ALA A 36 49.28 30.36 11.03
CA ALA A 36 49.36 28.92 10.78
C ALA A 36 49.20 28.14 12.10
N LEU A 37 48.33 27.14 12.12
CA LEU A 37 48.16 26.22 13.24
C LEU A 37 49.02 24.96 13.05
N TYR A 38 49.77 24.56 14.06
CA TYR A 38 50.62 23.36 13.99
C TYR A 38 50.55 22.50 15.26
N PHE A 39 50.70 21.19 15.08
CA PHE A 39 50.60 20.18 16.14
C PHE A 39 51.95 19.47 16.34
N PRO A 40 52.85 20.00 17.19
CA PRO A 40 54.21 19.47 17.33
C PRO A 40 54.23 18.09 18.01
N THR A 41 55.06 17.17 17.50
CA THR A 41 55.22 15.81 18.01
C THR A 41 56.38 15.62 19.00
N SER A 42 57.38 16.52 19.03
CA SER A 42 58.61 16.30 19.82
C SER A 42 59.22 17.53 20.52
N ARG A 43 58.74 18.76 20.26
CA ARG A 43 59.07 19.94 21.09
C ARG A 43 58.10 21.10 20.82
N ALA A 44 57.48 21.63 21.88
CA ALA A 44 56.63 22.81 21.82
C ALA A 44 57.15 23.88 22.79
N PRO A 45 57.07 25.18 22.45
CA PRO A 45 57.43 26.24 23.39
C PRO A 45 56.51 26.19 24.63
N GLU A 46 57.09 26.31 25.83
CA GLU A 46 56.32 26.35 27.08
C GLU A 46 55.61 27.69 27.28
N GLU A 47 56.23 28.77 26.81
CA GLU A 47 55.73 30.14 26.88
C GLU A 47 55.66 30.77 25.48
N PRO A 48 54.85 31.83 25.28
CA PRO A 48 54.82 32.60 24.04
C PRO A 48 56.21 33.12 23.63
N GLN A 49 56.64 32.83 22.40
CA GLN A 49 57.95 33.25 21.90
C GLN A 49 57.81 34.22 20.73
N LEU A 50 58.32 35.45 20.92
CA LEU A 50 58.40 36.45 19.87
C LEU A 50 59.76 36.38 19.15
N LEU A 51 59.75 35.89 17.92
CA LEU A 51 60.92 35.84 17.03
C LEU A 51 61.06 37.18 16.29
N THR A 52 61.70 38.16 16.93
CA THR A 52 61.76 39.55 16.43
C THR A 52 62.44 39.71 15.08
N ARG A 53 63.39 38.82 14.72
CA ARG A 53 64.05 38.85 13.40
C ARG A 53 63.14 38.35 12.27
N GLU A 54 62.27 37.39 12.58
CA GLU A 54 61.36 36.77 11.61
C GLU A 54 59.97 37.40 11.60
N ARG A 55 59.70 38.35 12.51
CA ARG A 55 58.36 38.93 12.76
C ARG A 55 57.30 37.85 12.99
N ARG A 56 57.66 36.79 13.71
CA ARG A 56 56.78 35.67 14.04
C ARG A 56 56.54 35.59 15.55
N LEU A 57 55.31 35.24 15.93
CA LEU A 57 54.93 34.97 17.32
C LEU A 57 54.39 33.54 17.42
N LEU A 58 55.02 32.73 18.26
CA LEU A 58 54.59 31.36 18.53
C LEU A 58 53.76 31.37 19.83
N LEU A 59 52.48 30.98 19.72
CA LEU A 59 51.53 30.95 20.82
C LEU A 59 51.16 29.51 21.17
N PRO A 60 51.70 28.91 22.24
CA PRO A 60 51.28 27.58 22.65
C PRO A 60 49.81 27.61 23.13
N LEU A 61 48.96 26.83 22.49
CA LEU A 61 47.54 26.67 22.84
C LEU A 61 47.43 25.61 23.94
N ARG A 62 47.50 26.05 25.18
CA ARG A 62 47.40 25.19 26.37
C ARG A 62 46.09 25.44 27.10
N ARG A 63 45.43 24.37 27.52
CA ARG A 63 44.22 24.41 28.35
C ARG A 63 44.29 23.33 29.42
N GLU A 64 44.01 23.67 30.68
CA GLU A 64 44.15 22.74 31.82
C GLU A 64 45.51 22.00 31.83
N ASN A 65 46.58 22.71 31.46
CA ASN A 65 47.95 22.20 31.33
C ASN A 65 48.19 21.14 30.23
N ARG A 66 47.20 20.88 29.36
CA ARG A 66 47.32 20.07 28.15
C ARG A 66 47.64 20.94 26.93
N LEU A 67 48.69 20.60 26.18
CA LEU A 67 49.00 21.25 24.90
C LEU A 67 48.08 20.72 23.80
N LEU A 68 47.26 21.60 23.25
CA LEU A 68 46.35 21.27 22.15
C LEU A 68 47.01 21.51 20.79
N GLY A 69 47.79 22.58 20.64
CA GLY A 69 48.52 22.93 19.43
C GLY A 69 49.36 24.18 19.64
N VAL A 70 49.95 24.72 18.58
CA VAL A 70 50.66 25.99 18.65
C VAL A 70 50.23 26.85 17.47
N PHE A 71 49.93 28.11 17.74
CA PHE A 71 49.44 29.08 16.77
C PHE A 71 50.58 30.02 16.38
N MET A 72 50.98 30.01 15.12
CA MET A 72 52.01 30.87 14.56
C MET A 72 51.40 32.10 13.91
N LEU A 73 51.63 33.28 14.46
CA LEU A 73 51.23 34.54 13.82
C LEU A 73 52.41 35.14 13.06
N HIS A 74 52.14 35.58 11.82
CA HIS A 74 53.11 36.19 10.90
C HIS A 74 52.92 37.71 10.83
N GLY A 75 54.00 38.47 10.73
CA GLY A 75 53.95 39.92 10.54
C GLY A 75 53.63 40.73 11.81
N VAL A 76 53.76 40.13 12.99
CA VAL A 76 53.42 40.78 14.27
C VAL A 76 54.39 41.92 14.59
N LYS A 77 53.88 43.12 14.90
CA LYS A 77 54.73 44.26 15.29
C LYS A 77 55.30 44.07 16.70
N ALA A 78 56.62 44.08 16.82
CA ALA A 78 57.31 43.87 18.11
C ALA A 78 56.96 44.91 19.19
N ARG A 79 56.58 46.14 18.79
CA ARG A 79 56.12 47.19 19.73
C ARG A 79 54.77 46.86 20.37
N GLU A 80 53.90 46.15 19.66
CA GLU A 80 52.57 45.74 20.12
C GLU A 80 52.65 44.45 20.94
N ALA A 81 53.44 43.47 20.50
CA ALA A 81 53.52 42.16 21.15
C ALA A 81 54.33 42.14 22.45
N ARG A 82 55.43 42.90 22.56
CA ARG A 82 56.32 42.85 23.75
C ARG A 82 55.62 43.15 25.08
N PRO A 83 54.78 44.20 25.20
CA PRO A 83 54.04 44.48 26.43
C PRO A 83 53.02 43.40 26.78
N LEU A 84 52.50 42.68 25.78
CA LEU A 84 51.45 41.69 25.95
C LEU A 84 51.99 40.30 26.28
N LEU A 85 53.28 40.01 26.06
CA LEU A 85 53.89 38.68 26.28
C LEU A 85 53.49 38.00 27.60
N PRO A 86 53.49 38.67 28.77
CA PRO A 86 53.08 38.06 30.04
C PRO A 86 51.59 37.72 30.12
N PHE A 87 50.74 38.42 29.37
CA PHE A 87 49.28 38.28 29.37
C PHE A 87 48.76 37.37 28.25
N LEU A 88 49.55 37.13 27.20
CA LEU A 88 49.18 36.28 26.06
C LEU A 88 48.71 34.88 26.47
N PRO A 89 49.30 34.18 27.47
CA PRO A 89 48.77 32.89 27.91
C PRO A 89 47.33 32.98 28.41
N ALA A 90 46.99 34.03 29.17
CA ALA A 90 45.63 34.23 29.69
C ALA A 90 44.65 34.65 28.57
N ILE A 91 45.09 35.46 27.60
CA ILE A 91 44.27 35.83 26.44
C ILE A 91 43.96 34.60 25.59
N VAL A 92 44.97 33.76 25.35
CA VAL A 92 44.81 32.49 24.62
C VAL A 92 43.88 31.54 25.38
N ASP A 93 44.04 31.39 26.70
CA ASP A 93 43.17 30.53 27.51
C ASP A 93 41.70 30.99 27.46
N LEU A 94 41.45 32.30 27.52
CA LEU A 94 40.10 32.87 27.36
C LEU A 94 39.55 32.64 25.94
N GLY A 95 40.40 32.76 24.92
CA GLY A 95 40.02 32.41 23.55
C GLY A 95 39.63 30.93 23.42
N LEU A 96 40.44 30.04 23.99
CA LEU A 96 40.14 28.61 24.04
C LEU A 96 38.86 28.32 24.85
N GLU A 97 38.57 29.04 25.93
CA GLU A 97 37.30 28.92 26.64
C GLU A 97 36.11 29.32 25.74
N ASN A 98 36.25 30.39 24.97
CA ASN A 98 35.23 30.81 24.00
C ASN A 98 35.04 29.77 22.90
N LEU A 99 36.11 29.18 22.36
CA LEU A 99 36.03 28.07 21.41
C LEU A 99 35.30 26.87 22.02
N ALA A 100 35.61 26.52 23.27
CA ALA A 100 34.95 25.42 23.96
C ALA A 100 33.45 25.68 24.18
N ARG A 101 33.06 26.92 24.50
CA ARG A 101 31.66 27.34 24.61
C ARG A 101 30.96 27.33 23.25
N ALA A 102 31.63 27.79 22.20
CA ALA A 102 31.11 27.74 20.83
C ALA A 102 30.86 26.30 20.38
N LYS A 103 31.80 25.38 20.68
CA LYS A 103 31.61 23.93 20.48
C LYS A 103 30.42 23.40 21.27
N ALA A 104 30.31 23.74 22.56
CA ALA A 104 29.22 23.28 23.41
C ALA A 104 27.84 23.79 22.96
N MET A 105 27.76 24.92 22.27
CA MET A 105 26.52 25.41 21.63
C MET A 105 26.17 24.63 20.35
N ARG A 106 27.19 24.09 19.66
CA ARG A 106 27.03 23.34 18.41
C ARG A 106 26.87 21.83 18.60
N THR A 107 27.07 21.30 19.81
CA THR A 107 26.98 19.86 20.10
C THR A 107 25.85 19.52 21.08
N ASP A 108 25.25 18.34 20.89
CA ASP A 108 24.24 17.80 21.80
C ASP A 108 24.88 17.34 23.11
N SER A 109 24.31 17.76 24.23
CA SER A 109 24.86 17.46 25.57
C SER A 109 24.87 15.97 25.94
N VAL A 110 24.03 15.14 25.29
CA VAL A 110 23.91 13.71 25.61
C VAL A 110 24.85 12.90 24.72
N THR A 111 24.74 13.08 23.40
CA THR A 111 25.48 12.27 22.42
C THR A 111 26.83 12.89 22.04
N GLY A 112 27.03 14.19 22.21
CA GLY A 112 28.25 14.89 21.79
C GLY A 112 28.45 14.94 20.27
N ILE A 113 27.41 14.68 19.47
CA ILE A 113 27.38 14.96 18.02
C ILE A 113 26.80 16.36 17.78
N ALA A 114 26.82 16.86 16.54
CA ALA A 114 26.33 18.22 16.25
C ALA A 114 24.83 18.38 16.55
N THR A 115 24.38 19.62 16.81
CA THR A 115 22.96 19.96 16.90
C THR A 115 22.34 20.13 15.52
N GLU A 116 21.02 20.07 15.43
CA GLU A 116 20.27 20.39 14.20
C GLU A 116 20.61 21.78 13.65
N GLN A 117 20.76 22.77 14.53
CA GLN A 117 21.13 24.12 14.14
C GLN A 117 22.53 24.18 13.53
N ALA A 118 23.49 23.43 14.10
CA ALA A 118 24.84 23.33 13.55
C ALA A 118 24.84 22.62 12.18
N LEU A 119 24.00 21.59 12.00
CA LEU A 119 23.82 20.92 10.71
C LEU A 119 23.31 21.88 9.62
N PHE A 120 22.23 22.63 9.90
CA PHE A 120 21.69 23.58 8.93
C PHE A 120 22.65 24.71 8.62
N ALA A 121 23.33 25.26 9.63
CA ALA A 121 24.38 26.25 9.41
C ALA A 121 25.52 25.70 8.52
N HIS A 122 25.86 24.42 8.64
CA HIS A 122 26.85 23.80 7.76
C HIS A 122 26.35 23.69 6.31
N MET A 123 25.09 23.31 6.11
CA MET A 123 24.47 23.27 4.78
C MET A 123 24.38 24.66 4.13
N GLU A 124 24.05 25.69 4.91
CA GLU A 124 24.01 27.09 4.46
C GLU A 124 25.38 27.58 4.03
N ASN A 125 26.40 27.41 4.89
CA ASN A 125 27.77 27.82 4.57
C ASN A 125 28.32 27.12 3.33
N ALA A 126 28.04 25.81 3.17
CA ALA A 126 28.46 25.07 1.98
C ALA A 126 27.83 25.64 0.70
N ALA A 127 26.57 26.05 0.78
CA ALA A 127 25.84 26.62 -0.34
C ALA A 127 26.18 28.10 -0.63
N GLU A 128 26.48 28.90 0.39
CA GLU A 128 26.95 30.28 0.21
C GLU A 128 28.31 30.31 -0.49
N ARG A 129 29.25 29.45 -0.05
CA ARG A 129 30.55 29.28 -0.72
C ARG A 129 30.38 28.91 -2.19
N LEU A 130 29.39 28.07 -2.48
CA LEU A 130 29.06 27.69 -3.84
C LEU A 130 28.52 28.88 -4.67
N ARG A 131 27.60 29.68 -4.13
CA ARG A 131 27.09 30.88 -4.84
C ARG A 131 28.18 31.88 -5.11
N ALA A 132 29.01 32.18 -4.11
CA ALA A 132 30.16 33.08 -4.27
C ALA A 132 31.10 32.61 -5.39
N TYR A 133 31.34 31.29 -5.49
CA TYR A 133 32.13 30.73 -6.58
C TYR A 133 31.45 30.82 -7.96
N LEU A 134 30.13 30.63 -8.03
CA LEU A 134 29.37 30.76 -9.29
C LEU A 134 29.29 32.22 -9.77
N GLU A 135 29.28 33.19 -8.85
CA GLU A 135 29.22 34.62 -9.14
C GLU A 135 30.60 35.18 -9.56
N GLU A 136 31.69 34.75 -8.90
CA GLU A 136 33.07 35.20 -9.20
C GLU A 136 34.05 34.02 -9.38
N PRO A 137 34.01 33.31 -10.52
CA PRO A 137 34.82 32.10 -10.75
C PRO A 137 36.35 32.33 -10.79
N ASN A 138 36.82 33.58 -10.78
CA ASN A 138 38.23 33.97 -10.95
C ASN A 138 38.86 34.71 -9.73
N ALA A 139 38.19 34.77 -8.57
CA ALA A 139 38.75 35.44 -7.39
C ALA A 139 40.01 34.71 -6.86
N GLU A 140 41.12 35.42 -6.68
CA GLU A 140 42.44 34.88 -6.27
C GLU A 140 42.46 34.20 -4.88
N GLU A 141 41.45 34.46 -4.03
CA GLU A 141 41.29 33.82 -2.71
C GLU A 141 40.49 32.51 -2.73
N SER A 142 39.90 32.13 -3.87
CA SER A 142 39.12 30.90 -3.96
C SER A 142 40.04 29.72 -4.30
N GLY A 143 40.30 28.86 -3.31
CA GLY A 143 40.92 27.54 -3.53
C GLY A 143 40.20 26.71 -4.61
N PRO A 144 40.76 25.55 -5.03
CA PRO A 144 40.19 24.74 -6.10
C PRO A 144 38.73 24.42 -5.79
N ALA A 145 37.81 25.05 -6.53
CA ALA A 145 36.40 24.91 -6.27
C ALA A 145 35.98 23.50 -6.61
N PRO A 146 35.54 22.73 -5.62
CA PRO A 146 35.12 21.40 -5.92
C PRO A 146 33.68 21.49 -6.37
N LEU A 147 33.43 21.29 -7.67
CA LEU A 147 32.09 21.01 -8.20
C LEU A 147 31.39 19.90 -7.40
N HIS A 148 32.13 19.07 -6.66
CA HIS A 148 31.60 18.08 -5.75
C HIS A 148 30.85 18.68 -4.53
N TRP A 149 31.08 19.93 -4.13
CA TRP A 149 30.27 20.63 -3.12
C TRP A 149 28.89 21.06 -3.64
N LEU A 150 28.60 20.92 -4.94
CA LEU A 150 27.26 21.18 -5.50
C LEU A 150 26.21 20.19 -4.99
N CYS A 151 26.62 18.98 -4.59
CA CYS A 151 25.71 17.93 -4.16
C CYS A 151 25.92 17.58 -2.69
N MET A 152 24.87 17.63 -1.89
CA MET A 152 24.86 17.20 -0.49
C MET A 152 23.91 16.03 -0.32
N GLY A 153 24.41 14.95 0.27
CA GLY A 153 23.61 13.82 0.69
C GLY A 153 23.24 13.92 2.15
N LEU A 154 21.95 13.82 2.44
CA LEU A 154 21.44 13.81 3.79
C LEU A 154 20.81 12.45 4.08
N VAL A 155 21.40 11.72 5.03
CA VAL A 155 20.90 10.43 5.50
C VAL A 155 20.32 10.62 6.90
N LEU A 156 19.05 10.29 7.09
CA LEU A 156 18.38 10.30 8.38
C LEU A 156 18.26 8.86 8.91
N LEU A 157 18.84 8.59 10.06
CA LEU A 157 18.70 7.35 10.81
C LEU A 157 17.69 7.56 11.94
N ARG A 158 16.78 6.60 12.13
CA ARG A 158 15.75 6.67 13.18
C ARG A 158 15.65 5.38 13.98
N LEU A 159 15.48 5.54 15.31
CA LEU A 159 15.10 4.46 16.23
C LEU A 159 13.58 4.44 16.44
N GLY A 160 12.89 3.51 15.79
CA GLY A 160 11.43 3.39 15.78
C GLY A 160 10.82 2.87 17.09
N ASN A 161 11.58 2.13 17.91
CA ASN A 161 11.10 1.60 19.20
C ASN A 161 11.58 2.40 20.43
N GLY A 162 12.08 3.64 20.25
CA GLY A 162 12.60 4.48 21.32
C GLY A 162 11.63 4.68 22.49
N ASP A 163 10.36 4.98 22.21
CA ASP A 163 9.35 5.17 23.27
C ASP A 163 9.01 3.87 24.02
N SER A 164 9.11 2.72 23.34
CA SER A 164 8.97 1.40 23.99
C SER A 164 10.13 1.13 24.95
N ILE A 165 11.35 1.55 24.58
CA ILE A 165 12.54 1.46 25.42
C ILE A 165 12.40 2.37 26.65
N VAL A 166 11.89 3.60 26.49
CA VAL A 166 11.60 4.50 27.62
C VAL A 166 10.59 3.88 28.58
N ARG A 167 9.49 3.29 28.07
CA ARG A 167 8.47 2.65 28.92
C ARG A 167 9.01 1.47 29.74
N ARG A 168 10.01 0.76 29.24
CA ARG A 168 10.57 -0.45 29.88
C ARG A 168 11.79 -0.18 30.76
N GLY A 169 12.67 0.73 30.33
CA GLY A 169 13.96 1.02 30.98
C GLY A 169 14.06 2.39 31.65
N GLY A 170 13.09 3.27 31.44
CA GLY A 170 13.11 4.65 31.93
C GLY A 170 13.88 5.62 31.02
N HIS A 171 13.75 6.92 31.30
CA HIS A 171 14.32 8.00 30.48
C HIS A 171 15.86 8.00 30.49
N ALA A 172 16.48 7.91 31.67
CA ALA A 172 17.94 7.95 31.80
C ALA A 172 18.62 6.78 31.06
N PHE A 173 18.03 5.58 31.14
CA PHE A 173 18.51 4.42 30.39
C PHE A 173 18.37 4.61 28.88
N ALA A 174 17.22 5.11 28.43
CA ALA A 174 16.99 5.33 27.00
C ALA A 174 17.94 6.37 26.40
N GLU A 175 18.27 7.43 27.15
CA GLU A 175 19.30 8.40 26.76
C GLU A 175 20.70 7.80 26.71
N ALA A 176 21.09 7.01 27.71
CA ALA A 176 22.36 6.29 27.71
C ALA A 176 22.46 5.30 26.54
N TYR A 177 21.35 4.62 26.23
CA TYR A 177 21.27 3.70 25.09
C TYR A 177 21.40 4.43 23.75
N PHE A 178 20.69 5.56 23.60
CA PHE A 178 20.80 6.37 22.37
C PHE A 178 22.19 7.01 22.21
N LYS A 179 22.84 7.38 23.31
CA LYS A 179 24.26 7.76 23.29
C LYS A 179 25.15 6.63 22.76
N ALA A 180 25.00 5.41 23.27
CA ALA A 180 25.76 4.26 22.78
C ALA A 180 25.52 3.98 21.28
N LEU A 181 24.28 4.16 20.80
CA LEU A 181 23.96 4.08 19.37
C LEU A 181 24.64 5.20 18.56
N ALA A 182 24.66 6.43 19.06
CA ALA A 182 25.32 7.55 18.40
C ALA A 182 26.84 7.38 18.35
N ASP A 183 27.46 6.84 19.40
CA ASP A 183 28.89 6.55 19.44
C ASP A 183 29.24 5.43 18.44
N ALA A 184 28.46 4.34 18.40
CA ALA A 184 28.62 3.26 17.42
C ALA A 184 28.41 3.75 15.97
N CYS A 185 27.49 4.70 15.77
CA CYS A 185 27.31 5.36 14.48
C CYS A 185 28.56 6.14 14.10
N ARG A 186 29.10 6.98 15.00
CA ARG A 186 30.25 7.86 14.75
C ARG A 186 31.51 7.09 14.36
N GLU A 187 31.77 5.95 15.01
CA GLU A 187 32.90 5.06 14.69
C GLU A 187 32.85 4.52 13.25
N ALA A 188 31.65 4.47 12.64
CA ALA A 188 31.45 3.97 11.29
C ALA A 188 31.60 5.05 10.21
N LEU A 189 31.69 6.32 10.59
CA LEU A 189 31.65 7.45 9.66
C LEU A 189 33.05 7.79 9.10
N PRO A 190 33.15 8.10 7.80
CA PRO A 190 34.31 8.81 7.24
C PRO A 190 34.54 10.17 7.93
N SER A 191 35.78 10.68 7.87
CA SER A 191 36.17 11.97 8.45
C SER A 191 35.34 13.15 7.95
N ASP A 192 34.79 13.04 6.74
CA ASP A 192 34.14 14.15 6.03
C ASP A 192 32.61 14.16 6.26
N VAL A 193 32.07 13.23 7.06
CA VAL A 193 30.64 13.15 7.36
C VAL A 193 30.33 13.84 8.69
N LEU A 194 29.44 14.82 8.64
CA LEU A 194 28.93 15.48 9.83
C LEU A 194 27.71 14.71 10.38
N ALA A 195 27.82 14.18 11.60
CA ALA A 195 26.69 13.60 12.33
C ALA A 195 26.03 14.64 13.24
N ALA A 196 24.71 14.73 13.17
CA ALA A 196 23.91 15.64 13.99
C ALA A 196 22.68 14.97 14.59
N ARG A 197 22.28 15.40 15.79
CA ARG A 197 21.01 15.01 16.41
C ARG A 197 19.92 15.98 15.98
N VAL A 198 18.92 15.47 15.27
CA VAL A 198 17.84 16.28 14.64
C VAL A 198 16.44 15.95 15.17
N GLY A 199 16.39 15.19 16.25
CA GLY A 199 15.15 14.77 16.88
C GLY A 199 15.43 13.95 18.13
N ARG A 200 14.36 13.50 18.78
CA ARG A 200 14.48 12.74 20.04
C ARG A 200 15.26 11.44 19.85
N TRP A 201 14.97 10.73 18.75
CA TRP A 201 15.46 9.40 18.40
C TRP A 201 16.05 9.34 16.98
N GLU A 202 16.62 10.45 16.52
CA GLU A 202 17.04 10.62 15.13
C GLU A 202 18.44 11.22 15.02
N ILE A 203 19.21 10.67 14.08
CA ILE A 203 20.56 11.12 13.74
C ILE A 203 20.60 11.41 12.25
N ALA A 204 20.97 12.62 11.87
CA ALA A 204 21.23 13.00 10.50
C ALA A 204 22.73 12.92 10.21
N LEU A 205 23.08 12.38 9.06
CA LEU A 205 24.43 12.34 8.52
C LEU A 205 24.44 13.20 7.26
N LEU A 206 25.23 14.27 7.28
CA LEU A 206 25.47 15.12 6.12
C LEU A 206 26.78 14.70 5.46
N PHE A 207 26.69 14.28 4.21
CA PHE A 207 27.83 13.83 3.42
C PHE A 207 28.01 14.73 2.19
N PRO A 208 29.08 15.53 2.13
CA PRO A 208 29.39 16.34 0.94
C PRO A 208 29.72 15.42 -0.26
N ALA A 209 29.42 15.87 -1.48
CA ALA A 209 29.85 15.23 -2.72
C ALA A 209 29.31 13.83 -3.03
N SER A 210 28.06 13.54 -2.67
CA SER A 210 27.55 12.16 -2.75
C SER A 210 26.42 11.96 -3.75
N GLY A 211 26.48 10.84 -4.46
CA GLY A 211 25.35 10.27 -5.20
C GLY A 211 24.50 9.34 -4.32
N ARG A 212 23.36 8.87 -4.85
CA ARG A 212 22.40 8.02 -4.10
C ARG A 212 23.06 6.78 -3.54
N GLY A 213 23.85 6.07 -4.34
CA GLY A 213 24.52 4.84 -3.93
C GLY A 213 25.46 5.04 -2.74
N ALA A 214 26.14 6.19 -2.65
CA ALA A 214 27.03 6.49 -1.53
C ALA A 214 26.25 6.77 -0.24
N CYS A 215 25.16 7.54 -0.33
CA CYS A 215 24.24 7.75 0.80
C CYS A 215 23.66 6.43 1.32
N HIS A 216 23.28 5.54 0.40
CA HIS A 216 22.71 4.25 0.72
C HIS A 216 23.73 3.32 1.41
N LYS A 217 24.96 3.26 0.88
CA LYS A 217 26.07 2.51 1.50
C LYS A 217 26.39 3.04 2.91
N LEU A 218 26.41 4.36 3.09
CA LEU A 218 26.63 5.01 4.39
C LEU A 218 25.51 4.65 5.39
N ALA A 219 24.25 4.74 4.96
CA ALA A 219 23.10 4.35 5.77
C ALA A 219 23.21 2.89 6.23
N ARG A 220 23.53 1.98 5.30
CA ARG A 220 23.70 0.54 5.59
C ARG A 220 24.82 0.29 6.59
N ALA A 221 25.98 0.93 6.41
CA ALA A 221 27.12 0.81 7.32
C ALA A 221 26.77 1.29 8.74
N ALA A 222 26.12 2.45 8.85
CA ALA A 222 25.68 3.01 10.12
C ALA A 222 24.64 2.11 10.82
N LEU A 223 23.61 1.66 10.09
CA LEU A 223 22.59 0.75 10.63
C LEU A 223 23.21 -0.53 11.16
N THR A 224 24.06 -1.19 10.38
CA THR A 224 24.70 -2.47 10.75
C THR A 224 25.49 -2.34 12.05
N ARG A 225 26.21 -1.22 12.24
CA ARG A 225 26.99 -0.93 13.44
C ARG A 225 26.10 -0.61 14.65
N MET A 226 25.10 0.23 14.46
CA MET A 226 24.13 0.55 15.51
C MET A 226 23.35 -0.69 15.96
N GLU A 227 23.05 -1.62 15.05
CA GLU A 227 22.41 -2.89 15.38
C GLU A 227 23.27 -3.86 16.16
N ALA A 228 24.59 -3.68 16.20
CA ALA A 228 25.48 -4.48 17.02
C ALA A 228 25.44 -4.05 18.50
N VAL A 229 24.89 -2.87 18.81
CA VAL A 229 24.82 -2.36 20.19
C VAL A 229 23.86 -3.21 21.02
N ARG A 230 24.38 -3.80 22.10
CA ARG A 230 23.63 -4.64 23.05
C ARG A 230 23.78 -4.04 24.44
N MET A 231 22.66 -3.65 25.04
CA MET A 231 22.61 -3.21 26.45
C MET A 231 21.50 -3.96 27.19
N PRO A 232 21.76 -4.53 28.37
CA PRO A 232 20.72 -5.16 29.20
C PRO A 232 19.81 -4.09 29.82
N TYR A 233 18.53 -4.42 30.02
CA TYR A 233 17.64 -3.54 30.78
C TYR A 233 18.09 -3.44 32.25
N PRO A 234 17.88 -2.30 32.94
CA PRO A 234 18.32 -2.14 34.34
C PRO A 234 17.69 -3.14 35.32
N VAL A 235 16.46 -3.61 35.04
CA VAL A 235 15.67 -4.47 35.93
C VAL A 235 15.41 -5.87 35.34
N MET A 236 15.66 -6.07 34.05
CA MET A 236 15.40 -7.34 33.35
C MET A 236 16.68 -7.86 32.70
N THR A 237 16.90 -9.17 32.74
CA THR A 237 17.99 -9.86 32.02
C THR A 237 17.82 -9.90 30.49
N LYS A 238 16.78 -9.28 29.95
CA LYS A 238 16.57 -9.17 28.50
C LYS A 238 17.42 -8.04 27.92
N VAL A 239 17.97 -8.27 26.74
CA VAL A 239 18.78 -7.29 25.99
C VAL A 239 17.89 -6.41 25.13
N VAL A 240 18.23 -5.12 25.01
CA VAL A 240 17.55 -4.20 24.11
C VAL A 240 17.98 -4.47 22.67
N HIS A 241 17.01 -4.63 21.78
CA HIS A 241 17.22 -4.67 20.34
C HIS A 241 16.67 -3.39 19.70
N PRO A 242 17.48 -2.63 18.96
CA PRO A 242 17.03 -1.40 18.33
C PRO A 242 16.25 -1.73 17.05
N ARG A 243 15.10 -1.08 16.83
CA ARG A 243 14.41 -1.11 15.54
C ARG A 243 14.83 0.13 14.76
N LEU A 244 15.77 -0.04 13.83
CA LEU A 244 16.36 1.06 13.09
C LEU A 244 15.89 1.07 11.63
N CYS A 245 15.62 2.25 11.11
CA CYS A 245 15.41 2.51 9.69
C CYS A 245 16.19 3.75 9.26
N ALA A 246 16.41 3.89 7.96
CA ALA A 246 17.08 5.02 7.36
C ALA A 246 16.32 5.55 6.14
N GLY A 247 16.40 6.85 5.92
CA GLY A 247 15.93 7.50 4.71
C GLY A 247 16.96 8.49 4.22
N HIS A 248 17.12 8.65 2.90
CA HIS A 248 18.08 9.62 2.39
C HIS A 248 17.52 10.47 1.25
N ALA A 249 17.97 11.72 1.20
CA ALA A 249 17.63 12.71 0.18
C ALA A 249 18.90 13.42 -0.31
N LEU A 250 18.88 13.84 -1.57
CA LEU A 250 19.98 14.53 -2.23
C LEU A 250 19.58 15.97 -2.57
N TYR A 251 20.39 16.90 -2.11
CA TYR A 251 20.37 18.26 -2.59
C TYR A 251 21.41 18.42 -3.71
N PRO A 252 21.10 19.06 -4.86
CA PRO A 252 19.80 19.60 -5.27
C PRO A 252 18.92 18.61 -6.04
N GLN A 253 19.37 17.37 -6.28
CA GLN A 253 18.73 16.42 -7.21
C GLN A 253 17.27 16.07 -6.87
N ASP A 254 16.93 16.06 -5.58
CA ASP A 254 15.57 15.79 -5.13
C ASP A 254 14.69 17.05 -5.08
N MET A 255 15.25 18.24 -5.31
CA MET A 255 14.55 19.52 -5.35
C MET A 255 13.84 19.76 -6.69
N ARG A 256 12.77 20.56 -6.67
CA ARG A 256 12.12 21.09 -7.87
C ARG A 256 12.78 22.40 -8.29
N GLY A 257 12.70 22.75 -9.58
CA GLY A 257 13.27 24.01 -10.10
C GLY A 257 12.81 25.25 -9.33
N THR A 258 11.54 25.33 -8.94
CA THR A 258 11.01 26.44 -8.12
C THR A 258 11.57 26.49 -6.70
N GLU A 259 11.92 25.34 -6.12
CA GLU A 259 12.42 25.22 -4.75
C GLU A 259 13.87 25.71 -4.64
N LEU A 260 14.65 25.60 -5.72
CA LEU A 260 16.03 26.07 -5.78
C LEU A 260 16.14 27.61 -5.72
N HIS A 261 15.03 28.33 -5.88
CA HIS A 261 14.98 29.78 -5.74
C HIS A 261 14.65 30.24 -4.31
N LEU A 262 14.33 29.32 -3.39
CA LEU A 262 14.04 29.67 -1.99
C LEU A 262 15.30 30.07 -1.23
N ALA A 263 15.15 30.64 -0.03
CA ALA A 263 16.29 30.88 0.85
C ALA A 263 16.96 29.54 1.22
N MET A 264 18.27 29.55 1.45
CA MET A 264 19.02 28.30 1.64
C MET A 264 18.57 27.53 2.89
N TYR A 265 18.19 28.26 3.93
CA TYR A 265 17.55 27.72 5.12
C TYR A 265 16.32 26.86 4.79
N ASP A 266 15.43 27.37 3.92
CA ASP A 266 14.22 26.66 3.51
C ASP A 266 14.57 25.41 2.69
N GLN A 267 15.54 25.53 1.78
CA GLN A 267 16.01 24.40 0.97
C GLN A 267 16.60 23.27 1.84
N ALA A 268 17.39 23.62 2.86
CA ALA A 268 17.97 22.68 3.80
C ALA A 268 16.89 21.94 4.62
N ARG A 269 15.87 22.68 5.09
CA ARG A 269 14.71 22.09 5.78
C ARG A 269 13.90 21.17 4.88
N MET A 270 13.64 21.57 3.63
CA MET A 270 12.96 20.71 2.66
C MET A 270 13.75 19.42 2.39
N CYS A 271 15.09 19.49 2.32
CA CYS A 271 15.92 18.31 2.19
C CYS A 271 15.79 17.38 3.41
N MET A 272 15.79 17.95 4.62
CA MET A 272 15.57 17.20 5.86
C MET A 272 14.18 16.55 5.89
N ASP A 273 13.13 17.27 5.52
CA ASP A 273 11.77 16.73 5.49
C ASP A 273 11.63 15.58 4.49
N ARG A 274 12.36 15.63 3.36
CA ARG A 274 12.42 14.54 2.39
C ARG A 274 13.14 13.30 2.91
N ALA A 275 14.30 13.48 3.55
CA ALA A 275 15.01 12.38 4.21
C ALA A 275 14.15 11.74 5.31
N ARG A 276 13.40 12.58 6.05
CA ARG A 276 12.45 12.16 7.09
C ARG A 276 11.26 11.41 6.53
N MET A 277 10.68 11.87 5.44
CA MET A 277 9.62 11.17 4.72
C MET A 277 10.10 9.79 4.26
N ALA A 278 11.31 9.71 3.69
CA ALA A 278 11.90 8.44 3.28
C ALA A 278 12.10 7.49 4.48
N ALA A 279 12.61 8.00 5.61
CA ALA A 279 12.79 7.20 6.82
C ALA A 279 11.45 6.71 7.42
N ASN A 280 10.37 7.50 7.28
CA ASN A 280 9.02 7.08 7.68
C ASN A 280 8.58 5.84 6.87
N VAL A 281 8.73 5.89 5.54
CA VAL A 281 8.36 4.80 4.63
C VAL A 281 9.17 3.54 4.94
N ALA A 282 10.50 3.67 5.09
CA ALA A 282 11.37 2.56 5.48
C ALA A 282 10.98 1.93 6.84
N GLY A 283 10.51 2.75 7.79
CA GLY A 283 10.05 2.26 9.10
C GLY A 283 8.78 1.40 9.03
N GLN A 284 7.96 1.57 7.99
CA GLN A 284 6.73 0.81 7.78
C GLN A 284 6.97 -0.55 7.10
N GLU A 285 8.15 -0.78 6.51
CA GLU A 285 8.51 -2.06 5.84
C GLU A 285 9.08 -3.11 6.81
N ALA A 286 9.52 -2.69 8.01
CA ALA A 286 10.24 -3.52 8.97
C ALA A 286 9.41 -4.61 9.72
N GLU A 287 8.15 -4.82 9.35
CA GLU A 287 7.33 -5.94 9.84
C GLU A 287 7.35 -7.09 8.82
N GLY A 288 8.47 -7.83 8.78
CA GLY A 288 8.51 -9.17 8.16
C GLY A 288 9.70 -9.53 7.27
N ALA A 289 10.66 -8.63 7.00
CA ALA A 289 11.84 -8.96 6.18
C ALA A 289 13.15 -8.73 6.96
N ASP A 290 13.94 -9.78 7.15
CA ASP A 290 15.23 -9.79 7.89
C ASP A 290 16.37 -9.03 7.17
N ALA A 291 16.12 -8.42 6.00
CA ALA A 291 17.17 -7.73 5.24
C ALA A 291 17.29 -6.26 5.66
N VAL A 292 18.48 -5.85 6.14
CA VAL A 292 18.87 -4.44 6.39
C VAL A 292 18.50 -3.52 5.20
N GLU A 293 18.55 -4.06 3.99
CA GLU A 293 18.24 -3.37 2.74
C GLU A 293 16.79 -2.84 2.67
N SER A 294 15.82 -3.61 3.19
CA SER A 294 14.40 -3.22 3.27
C SER A 294 14.10 -2.14 4.31
N ARG A 295 15.13 -1.64 5.01
CA ARG A 295 15.00 -0.61 6.05
C ARG A 295 15.69 0.69 5.66
N ILE A 296 16.07 0.82 4.39
CA ILE A 296 16.69 2.02 3.82
C ILE A 296 15.86 2.46 2.61
N MET A 297 15.30 3.67 2.65
CA MET A 297 14.50 4.21 1.56
C MET A 297 15.16 5.46 0.94
N PRO A 298 15.41 5.50 -0.38
CA PRO A 298 15.73 6.72 -1.09
C PRO A 298 14.47 7.58 -1.29
N PHE A 299 14.57 8.90 -1.10
CA PHE A 299 13.43 9.79 -1.36
C PHE A 299 12.87 9.65 -2.80
N ALA A 300 13.73 9.49 -3.81
CA ALA A 300 13.29 9.35 -5.19
C ALA A 300 12.52 8.06 -5.48
N ARG A 301 12.64 7.02 -4.66
CA ARG A 301 11.90 5.76 -4.82
C ARG A 301 10.55 5.76 -4.11
N ILE A 302 10.26 6.72 -3.25
CA ILE A 302 8.97 6.80 -2.54
C ILE A 302 7.80 6.81 -3.53
N LEU A 303 7.92 7.57 -4.62
CA LEU A 303 6.88 7.59 -5.66
C LEU A 303 6.77 6.25 -6.40
N GLN A 304 7.87 5.51 -6.52
CA GLN A 304 7.92 4.27 -7.29
C GLN A 304 7.40 3.06 -6.52
N GLU A 305 7.76 2.92 -5.23
CA GLU A 305 7.47 1.72 -4.42
C GLU A 305 7.08 2.02 -2.96
N GLY A 306 7.10 3.28 -2.53
CA GLY A 306 6.87 3.68 -1.13
C GLY A 306 5.41 3.91 -0.73
N GLY A 307 4.46 3.66 -1.64
CA GLY A 307 3.04 3.91 -1.40
C GLY A 307 2.31 2.77 -0.72
N MET A 308 1.29 3.12 0.07
CA MET A 308 0.38 2.16 0.68
C MET A 308 -1.05 2.69 0.77
N VAL A 309 -2.01 1.76 0.88
CA VAL A 309 -3.41 2.08 1.19
C VAL A 309 -3.54 2.38 2.69
N LEU A 310 -3.99 3.60 3.00
CA LEU A 310 -4.26 4.07 4.36
C LEU A 310 -5.70 3.77 4.80
N GLU A 311 -6.66 3.94 3.90
CA GLU A 311 -8.09 3.86 4.21
C GLU A 311 -8.88 3.46 2.95
N ILE A 312 -9.92 2.65 3.13
CA ILE A 312 -10.87 2.28 2.08
C ILE A 312 -12.07 3.21 2.18
N LEU A 313 -12.37 3.94 1.10
CA LEU A 313 -13.47 4.88 1.01
C LEU A 313 -14.65 4.25 0.23
N PRO A 314 -15.88 4.77 0.38
CA PRO A 314 -17.02 4.32 -0.43
C PRO A 314 -16.76 4.48 -1.94
N LEU A 315 -17.51 3.71 -2.75
CA LEU A 315 -17.49 3.77 -4.22
C LEU A 315 -16.12 3.41 -4.84
N GLY A 316 -15.41 2.43 -4.28
CA GLY A 316 -14.15 1.94 -4.85
C GLY A 316 -12.98 2.94 -4.77
N ARG A 317 -13.10 3.95 -3.92
CA ARG A 317 -12.06 4.95 -3.68
C ARG A 317 -11.14 4.52 -2.55
N LEU A 318 -9.89 4.92 -2.63
CA LEU A 318 -8.86 4.58 -1.65
C LEU A 318 -8.09 5.83 -1.25
N ARG A 319 -7.78 5.94 0.04
CA ARG A 319 -6.85 6.96 0.53
C ARG A 319 -5.45 6.37 0.58
N LEU A 320 -4.50 7.00 -0.07
CA LEU A 320 -3.13 6.51 -0.24
C LEU A 320 -2.13 7.39 0.50
N SER A 321 -1.02 6.79 0.92
CA SER A 321 0.06 7.47 1.67
C SER A 321 0.95 8.40 0.84
N ILE A 322 0.81 8.40 -0.49
CA ILE A 322 1.62 9.24 -1.38
C ILE A 322 0.88 10.54 -1.65
N GLY A 323 1.53 11.69 -1.42
CA GLY A 323 1.03 13.03 -1.75
C GLY A 323 1.98 13.85 -2.64
N ARG A 324 1.66 15.13 -2.84
CA ARG A 324 2.44 16.07 -3.68
C ARG A 324 3.87 16.22 -3.20
N GLN A 325 4.13 16.09 -1.89
CA GLN A 325 5.48 16.14 -1.33
C GLN A 325 6.37 15.01 -1.88
N ALA A 326 5.80 13.82 -2.09
CA ALA A 326 6.45 12.69 -2.76
C ALA A 326 6.43 12.79 -4.30
N LYS A 327 6.06 13.96 -4.85
CA LYS A 327 5.95 14.24 -6.30
C LYS A 327 4.80 13.51 -7.01
N ALA A 328 3.80 13.01 -6.29
CA ALA A 328 2.57 12.50 -6.90
C ALA A 328 1.77 13.62 -7.60
N ARG A 329 1.06 13.23 -8.66
CA ARG A 329 0.18 14.08 -9.47
C ARG A 329 -1.11 13.34 -9.79
N GLU A 330 -2.17 14.10 -9.96
CA GLU A 330 -3.47 13.58 -10.43
C GLU A 330 -3.27 12.91 -11.81
N GLY A 331 -3.94 11.78 -12.03
CA GLY A 331 -3.80 10.95 -13.23
C GLY A 331 -2.66 9.92 -13.19
N MET A 332 -1.74 9.98 -12.22
CA MET A 332 -0.72 8.92 -12.07
C MET A 332 -1.36 7.58 -11.71
N ARG A 333 -0.80 6.50 -12.24
CA ARG A 333 -1.32 5.15 -12.11
C ARG A 333 -0.42 4.29 -11.25
N PHE A 334 -1.02 3.42 -10.45
CA PHE A 334 -0.31 2.54 -9.53
C PHE A 334 -0.85 1.11 -9.61
N ALA A 335 0.05 0.14 -9.60
CA ALA A 335 -0.25 -1.26 -9.33
C ALA A 335 -0.48 -1.42 -7.83
N LEU A 336 -1.55 -2.11 -7.46
CA LEU A 336 -1.88 -2.47 -6.09
C LEU A 336 -1.42 -3.90 -5.81
N TRP A 337 -0.69 -4.08 -4.72
CA TRP A 337 -0.12 -5.36 -4.29
C TRP A 337 -0.60 -5.70 -2.89
N GLY A 338 -1.22 -6.86 -2.75
CA GLY A 338 -1.54 -7.46 -1.45
C GLY A 338 -0.51 -8.49 -1.02
N ARG A 339 -0.66 -8.98 0.22
CA ARG A 339 0.11 -10.12 0.74
C ARG A 339 -0.78 -11.35 0.81
N THR A 340 -0.30 -12.49 0.35
CA THR A 340 -0.97 -13.79 0.56
C THR A 340 -0.78 -14.29 2.00
N GLU A 341 -1.54 -15.30 2.41
CA GLU A 341 -1.32 -16.01 3.69
C GLU A 341 0.09 -16.62 3.79
N SER A 342 0.73 -16.92 2.66
CA SER A 342 2.12 -17.37 2.55
C SER A 342 3.15 -16.23 2.56
N GLY A 343 2.73 -14.97 2.62
CA GLY A 343 3.59 -13.78 2.63
C GLY A 343 4.10 -13.31 1.27
N ALA A 344 3.70 -13.97 0.17
CA ALA A 344 4.09 -13.58 -1.18
C ALA A 344 3.29 -12.35 -1.66
N ALA A 345 3.92 -11.51 -2.47
CA ALA A 345 3.24 -10.38 -3.11
C ALA A 345 2.27 -10.90 -4.16
N ARG A 346 0.99 -10.51 -4.06
CA ARG A 346 -0.06 -10.83 -5.04
C ARG A 346 -0.55 -9.52 -5.65
N TYR A 347 -0.56 -9.45 -6.97
CA TYR A 347 -1.18 -8.35 -7.68
C TYR A 347 -2.69 -8.34 -7.38
N LYS A 348 -3.23 -7.18 -7.00
CA LYS A 348 -4.66 -6.99 -6.69
C LYS A 348 -5.35 -6.16 -7.76
N GLY A 349 -4.65 -5.22 -8.42
CA GLY A 349 -5.26 -4.37 -9.43
C GLY A 349 -4.52 -3.09 -9.76
N GLU A 350 -5.20 -2.16 -10.44
CA GLU A 350 -4.69 -0.83 -10.81
C GLU A 350 -5.52 0.28 -10.19
N LEU A 351 -4.82 1.32 -9.74
CA LEU A 351 -5.39 2.54 -9.19
C LEU A 351 -4.97 3.75 -10.02
N VAL A 352 -5.82 4.77 -10.05
CA VAL A 352 -5.48 6.10 -10.57
C VAL A 352 -5.65 7.15 -9.48
N LEU A 353 -4.71 8.08 -9.37
CA LEU A 353 -4.85 9.22 -8.45
C LEU A 353 -5.89 10.19 -8.99
N LEU A 354 -6.99 10.37 -8.26
CA LEU A 354 -8.02 11.37 -8.58
C LEU A 354 -7.65 12.74 -8.03
N HIS A 355 -7.26 12.80 -6.76
CA HIS A 355 -6.95 14.04 -6.08
C HIS A 355 -5.72 13.90 -5.19
N THR A 356 -4.74 14.78 -5.39
CA THR A 356 -3.47 14.72 -4.64
C THR A 356 -3.40 15.89 -3.66
N ARG A 357 -3.29 15.60 -2.36
CA ARG A 357 -2.98 16.59 -1.30
C ARG A 357 -1.48 16.57 -1.00
N ASP A 358 -1.01 17.36 -0.03
CA ASP A 358 0.42 17.45 0.25
C ASP A 358 1.03 16.14 0.75
N THR A 359 0.33 15.44 1.65
CA THR A 359 0.82 14.22 2.32
C THR A 359 0.16 12.94 1.83
N ASP A 360 -1.07 13.01 1.33
CA ASP A 360 -1.91 11.86 0.96
C ASP A 360 -2.66 12.13 -0.34
N SER A 361 -3.19 11.07 -0.95
CA SER A 361 -3.99 11.18 -2.17
C SER A 361 -5.25 10.33 -2.09
N VAL A 362 -6.29 10.75 -2.81
CA VAL A 362 -7.47 9.93 -3.07
C VAL A 362 -7.31 9.32 -4.45
N ALA A 363 -7.40 8.00 -4.52
CA ALA A 363 -7.37 7.21 -5.74
C ALA A 363 -8.69 6.50 -5.96
N GLU A 364 -8.90 6.05 -7.18
CA GLU A 364 -9.98 5.16 -7.58
C GLU A 364 -9.39 3.87 -8.15
N ALA A 365 -9.97 2.74 -7.77
CA ALA A 365 -9.60 1.46 -8.35
C ALA A 365 -10.14 1.37 -9.78
N LEU A 366 -9.25 1.49 -10.76
CA LEU A 366 -9.59 1.31 -12.18
C LEU A 366 -9.93 -0.14 -12.49
N HIS A 367 -9.20 -1.06 -11.87
CA HIS A 367 -9.29 -2.48 -12.14
C HIS A 367 -8.85 -3.30 -10.92
N LEU A 368 -9.51 -4.42 -10.68
CA LEU A 368 -9.05 -5.47 -9.77
C LEU A 368 -8.89 -6.76 -10.56
N GLU A 369 -7.74 -7.43 -10.42
CA GLU A 369 -7.43 -8.68 -11.13
C GLU A 369 -8.43 -9.78 -10.74
N ASP A 370 -8.67 -9.91 -9.44
CA ASP A 370 -9.65 -10.80 -8.83
C ASP A 370 -10.63 -9.97 -8.00
N VAL A 371 -11.91 -10.01 -8.37
CA VAL A 371 -12.98 -9.25 -7.74
C VAL A 371 -13.19 -9.64 -6.27
N THR A 372 -12.83 -10.86 -5.90
CA THR A 372 -12.89 -11.34 -4.52
C THR A 372 -11.76 -10.78 -3.65
N CYS A 373 -10.67 -10.33 -4.27
CA CYS A 373 -9.49 -9.79 -3.60
C CYS A 373 -9.59 -8.26 -3.50
N GLN A 374 -10.31 -7.80 -2.48
CA GLN A 374 -10.48 -6.36 -2.25
C GLN A 374 -9.17 -5.68 -1.78
N PRO A 375 -9.01 -4.38 -2.10
CA PRO A 375 -7.98 -3.57 -1.47
C PRO A 375 -8.14 -3.57 0.05
N GLU A 376 -7.03 -3.72 0.76
CA GLU A 376 -6.96 -3.72 2.22
C GLU A 376 -6.03 -2.62 2.70
N VAL A 377 -6.27 -2.13 3.93
CA VAL A 377 -5.35 -1.19 4.57
C VAL A 377 -4.00 -1.87 4.76
N GLY A 378 -2.95 -1.27 4.22
CA GLY A 378 -1.60 -1.85 4.21
C GLY A 378 -1.13 -2.41 2.87
N ASP A 379 -2.04 -2.58 1.89
CA ASP A 379 -1.65 -2.97 0.53
C ASP A 379 -0.68 -1.94 -0.08
N ARG A 380 0.28 -2.43 -0.87
CA ARG A 380 1.41 -1.65 -1.39
C ARG A 380 1.17 -1.18 -2.81
N LEU A 381 1.86 -0.11 -3.17
CA LEU A 381 1.72 0.55 -4.47
C LEU A 381 3.03 0.54 -5.24
N THR A 382 2.95 0.27 -6.54
CA THR A 382 4.07 0.47 -7.47
C THR A 382 3.63 1.36 -8.62
N LEU A 383 4.41 2.41 -8.94
CA LEU A 383 4.07 3.32 -10.05
C LEU A 383 4.05 2.59 -11.39
N LEU A 384 2.98 2.79 -12.18
CA LEU A 384 2.80 2.25 -13.52
C LEU A 384 3.01 3.33 -14.58
N GLY A 385 3.83 3.07 -15.59
CA GLY A 385 3.78 3.79 -16.87
C GLY A 385 4.61 5.08 -17.03
N GLU A 386 5.54 5.40 -16.14
CA GLU A 386 6.64 6.33 -16.41
C GLU A 386 7.87 5.82 -15.67
N THR A 387 8.91 5.37 -16.38
CA THR A 387 10.26 5.37 -15.83
C THR A 387 10.82 6.77 -16.02
N PRO A 388 10.82 7.66 -15.01
CA PRO A 388 11.82 8.71 -15.04
C PRO A 388 13.16 8.00 -14.99
N VAL A 389 13.96 8.16 -16.05
CA VAL A 389 15.33 7.69 -16.10
C VAL A 389 16.06 8.25 -14.87
N LEU A 390 16.18 7.41 -13.85
CA LEU A 390 17.15 7.58 -12.78
C LEU A 390 18.14 6.46 -13.03
N SER A 391 19.24 6.80 -13.70
CA SER A 391 20.33 5.86 -13.97
C SER A 391 20.68 5.09 -12.71
N PRO A 392 20.69 3.75 -12.75
CA PRO A 392 21.27 2.96 -11.68
C PRO A 392 22.77 2.98 -11.87
N ASP A 393 23.46 3.99 -11.34
CA ASP A 393 24.92 3.95 -11.22
C ASP A 393 25.28 3.01 -10.05
N LEU A 394 25.08 1.72 -10.29
CA LEU A 394 25.76 0.64 -9.61
C LEU A 394 27.03 0.33 -10.40
N ASP A 395 27.97 1.27 -10.45
CA ASP A 395 29.34 0.94 -10.82
C ASP A 395 30.13 0.60 -9.55
N GLU A 396 30.21 -0.70 -9.30
CA GLU A 396 31.29 -1.30 -8.53
C GLU A 396 32.58 -1.22 -9.35
N GLN A 397 33.33 -0.13 -9.24
CA GLN A 397 34.77 -0.15 -9.52
C GLN A 397 35.52 1.07 -8.97
N GLU A 398 36.47 0.74 -8.09
CA GLU A 398 37.76 1.40 -7.85
C GLU A 398 37.82 2.85 -7.33
N PHE A 399 38.00 2.93 -6.01
CA PHE A 399 38.82 3.94 -5.38
C PHE A 399 40.29 3.68 -5.78
N SER A 400 40.82 4.35 -6.81
CA SER A 400 42.27 4.52 -6.95
C SER A 400 42.60 5.87 -7.57
N GLY A 401 43.53 6.58 -6.93
CA GLY A 401 43.86 7.96 -7.25
C GLY A 401 44.56 8.12 -8.60
N GLY A 402 44.19 9.17 -9.33
CA GLY A 402 44.89 9.58 -10.54
C GLY A 402 44.24 10.81 -11.16
N ARG A 403 44.97 11.94 -11.18
CA ARG A 403 44.65 13.12 -12.00
C ARG A 403 44.57 12.74 -13.48
N MET A 404 43.73 13.44 -14.26
CA MET A 404 43.91 14.00 -15.62
C MET A 404 42.53 14.17 -16.31
N PRO A 405 42.40 14.86 -17.47
CA PRO A 405 42.46 16.30 -17.66
C PRO A 405 41.15 16.90 -18.23
N VAL A 406 41.05 18.22 -18.18
CA VAL A 406 39.94 19.05 -18.69
C VAL A 406 39.86 18.99 -20.22
N ALA A 407 38.67 18.71 -20.75
CA ALA A 407 38.33 18.93 -22.17
C ALA A 407 37.29 20.06 -22.30
N THR A 408 37.62 20.98 -23.20
CA THR A 408 37.01 22.30 -23.44
C THR A 408 35.60 22.23 -24.03
N GLY A 409 34.62 22.82 -23.35
CA GLY A 409 33.27 23.08 -23.87
C GLY A 409 33.17 24.40 -24.62
N GLY A 410 32.77 24.33 -25.89
CA GLY A 410 32.42 25.49 -26.72
C GLY A 410 31.11 26.14 -26.27
N ARG A 411 31.13 27.47 -26.22
CA ARG A 411 30.01 28.36 -25.90
C ARG A 411 28.88 28.27 -26.94
N ALA A 412 27.64 28.19 -26.49
CA ALA A 412 26.48 28.71 -27.23
C ALA A 412 25.61 29.54 -26.28
N ARG A 413 25.38 30.79 -26.67
CA ARG A 413 24.74 31.87 -25.92
C ARG A 413 23.26 31.61 -25.67
N ALA A 414 22.80 31.98 -24.48
CA ALA A 414 21.43 32.33 -24.20
C ALA A 414 21.20 33.79 -24.60
N ASP A 415 20.10 34.05 -25.31
CA ASP A 415 19.41 35.34 -25.33
C ASP A 415 17.91 35.05 -25.31
N GLY A 416 17.21 35.67 -24.35
CA GLY A 416 15.83 35.37 -24.01
C GLY A 416 14.79 36.24 -24.73
N ALA A 417 13.54 35.80 -24.66
CA ALA A 417 12.38 36.69 -24.60
C ALA A 417 11.16 35.91 -24.07
N ALA A 418 10.66 36.34 -22.92
CA ALA A 418 9.41 35.88 -22.34
C ALA A 418 8.22 36.28 -23.23
N THR A 419 7.40 35.32 -23.64
CA THR A 419 6.00 35.55 -23.96
C THR A 419 5.18 34.40 -23.39
N GLY A 420 4.18 34.74 -22.57
CA GLY A 420 3.23 33.79 -22.03
C GLY A 420 2.48 33.11 -23.17
N LYS A 421 2.69 31.80 -23.30
CA LYS A 421 1.82 30.90 -24.06
C LYS A 421 1.49 29.71 -23.17
N ALA A 422 0.21 29.35 -23.17
CA ALA A 422 -0.33 28.16 -22.54
C ALA A 422 0.57 26.96 -22.81
N GLN A 423 0.76 26.12 -21.79
CA GLN A 423 1.50 24.86 -21.91
C GLN A 423 0.99 24.09 -23.15
N PRO A 424 1.89 23.59 -24.01
CA PRO A 424 1.49 22.78 -25.14
C PRO A 424 0.83 21.49 -24.63
N GLN A 425 -0.41 21.25 -25.06
CA GLN A 425 -1.10 19.97 -24.84
C GLN A 425 -0.26 18.86 -25.48
N PRO A 426 0.07 17.76 -24.78
CA PRO A 426 0.80 16.65 -25.38
C PRO A 426 -0.03 16.06 -26.53
N GLU A 427 0.54 16.08 -27.73
CA GLU A 427 -0.09 15.57 -28.95
C GLU A 427 -0.35 14.06 -28.84
N CYS A 428 -1.55 13.62 -29.24
CA CYS A 428 -1.94 12.22 -29.30
C CYS A 428 -1.07 11.46 -30.32
N VAL A 429 -0.04 10.75 -29.87
CA VAL A 429 0.76 9.89 -30.74
C VAL A 429 -0.11 8.74 -31.24
N GLY A 430 -0.33 8.66 -32.55
CA GLY A 430 -1.05 7.54 -33.19
C GLY A 430 -2.58 7.53 -33.03
N GLY A 431 -3.20 8.60 -32.49
CA GLY A 431 -4.66 8.72 -32.37
C GLY A 431 -5.30 7.95 -31.20
N LEU A 432 -4.50 7.50 -30.23
CA LEU A 432 -4.95 6.96 -28.95
C LEU A 432 -4.57 7.96 -27.85
N CYS A 433 -5.55 8.43 -27.07
CA CYS A 433 -5.27 9.34 -25.95
C CYS A 433 -4.97 8.57 -24.64
N GLY A 434 -4.17 9.18 -23.77
CA GLY A 434 -3.99 8.68 -22.40
C GLY A 434 -5.30 8.76 -21.61
N HIS A 435 -5.40 8.03 -20.48
CA HIS A 435 -6.63 7.96 -19.69
C HIS A 435 -7.17 9.35 -19.26
N GLY A 436 -6.29 10.21 -18.70
CA GLY A 436 -6.67 11.56 -18.29
C GLY A 436 -7.10 12.45 -19.47
N ASP A 437 -6.37 12.36 -20.59
CA ASP A 437 -6.70 13.12 -21.81
C ASP A 437 -8.02 12.65 -22.43
N PHE A 438 -8.28 11.34 -22.41
CA PHE A 438 -9.55 10.77 -22.84
C PHE A 438 -10.69 11.32 -22.01
N LEU A 439 -10.61 11.27 -20.68
CA LEU A 439 -11.68 11.74 -19.80
C LEU A 439 -11.96 13.23 -19.98
N ASN A 440 -10.91 14.05 -20.15
CA ASN A 440 -11.07 15.48 -20.40
C ASN A 440 -11.79 15.73 -21.75
N ARG A 441 -11.36 15.08 -22.83
CA ARG A 441 -12.01 15.20 -24.14
C ARG A 441 -13.42 14.61 -24.14
N PHE A 442 -13.62 13.48 -23.48
CA PHE A 442 -14.93 12.86 -23.28
C PHE A 442 -15.88 13.82 -22.56
N GLY A 443 -15.44 14.50 -21.49
CA GLY A 443 -16.26 15.49 -20.79
C GLY A 443 -16.76 16.59 -21.72
N ILE A 444 -15.87 17.16 -22.53
CA ILE A 444 -16.22 18.22 -23.50
C ILE A 444 -17.16 17.71 -24.59
N GLU A 445 -16.87 16.56 -25.18
CA GLU A 445 -17.68 16.02 -26.28
C GLU A 445 -19.03 15.47 -25.81
N ALA A 446 -19.10 14.84 -24.64
CA ALA A 446 -20.35 14.32 -24.08
C ALA A 446 -21.34 15.45 -23.77
N GLU A 447 -20.89 16.63 -23.33
CA GLU A 447 -21.74 17.80 -23.13
C GLU A 447 -22.41 18.29 -24.43
N ARG A 448 -21.74 18.13 -25.56
CA ARG A 448 -22.23 18.57 -26.88
C ARG A 448 -23.24 17.61 -27.50
N ARG A 449 -23.37 16.38 -26.95
CA ARG A 449 -24.18 15.32 -27.52
C ARG A 449 -25.42 15.04 -26.67
N SER A 450 -26.56 14.85 -27.35
CA SER A 450 -27.80 14.40 -26.72
C SER A 450 -27.83 12.88 -26.55
N ARG A 451 -27.06 12.14 -27.36
CA ARG A 451 -26.96 10.69 -27.37
C ARG A 451 -25.55 10.24 -27.73
N PHE A 452 -25.04 9.19 -27.09
CA PHE A 452 -23.76 8.58 -27.43
C PHE A 452 -23.64 7.19 -26.82
N ALA A 453 -22.63 6.42 -27.24
CA ALA A 453 -22.27 5.16 -26.61
C ALA A 453 -20.79 5.12 -26.22
N LEU A 454 -20.49 4.45 -25.11
CA LEU A 454 -19.14 4.11 -24.67
C LEU A 454 -18.95 2.61 -24.75
N CYS A 455 -17.77 2.19 -25.19
CA CYS A 455 -17.32 0.81 -25.09
C CYS A 455 -16.03 0.73 -24.26
N LEU A 456 -16.01 -0.16 -23.28
CA LEU A 456 -14.78 -0.62 -22.64
C LEU A 456 -14.40 -1.98 -23.20
N LEU A 457 -13.21 -2.09 -23.77
CA LEU A 457 -12.67 -3.32 -24.34
C LEU A 457 -11.50 -3.79 -23.46
N ARG A 458 -11.62 -4.96 -22.86
CA ARG A 458 -10.56 -5.62 -22.09
C ARG A 458 -9.85 -6.65 -22.95
N LEU A 459 -8.53 -6.68 -22.82
CA LEU A 459 -7.63 -7.56 -23.55
C LEU A 459 -6.87 -8.45 -22.55
N GLU A 460 -6.79 -9.74 -22.83
CA GLU A 460 -5.97 -10.69 -22.07
C GLU A 460 -5.14 -11.53 -23.05
N PRO A 461 -3.86 -11.80 -22.75
CA PRO A 461 -3.07 -12.72 -23.56
C PRO A 461 -3.69 -14.11 -23.48
N GLY A 462 -3.96 -14.74 -24.63
CA GLY A 462 -4.52 -16.08 -24.68
C GLY A 462 -3.49 -17.11 -24.22
N ASN A 463 -3.78 -17.81 -23.12
CA ASN A 463 -3.04 -19.01 -22.76
C ASN A 463 -3.45 -20.13 -23.72
N THR A 464 -2.54 -20.55 -24.60
CA THR A 464 -2.69 -21.76 -25.39
C THR A 464 -2.69 -22.98 -24.47
N GLU A 465 -3.88 -23.58 -24.34
CA GLU A 465 -4.20 -24.93 -23.88
C GLU A 465 -3.89 -25.33 -22.41
N GLY A 466 -5.00 -25.49 -21.67
CA GLY A 466 -5.23 -26.54 -20.65
C GLY A 466 -4.03 -27.16 -19.95
N GLN A 467 -3.49 -26.49 -18.93
CA GLN A 467 -2.78 -27.13 -17.83
C GLN A 467 -2.93 -26.29 -16.56
N GLN A 468 -2.94 -26.99 -15.43
CA GLN A 468 -3.31 -26.53 -14.10
C GLN A 468 -2.77 -25.15 -13.72
N ALA A 469 -3.60 -24.41 -12.99
CA ALA A 469 -3.22 -23.24 -12.21
C ALA A 469 -1.98 -23.54 -11.36
N ALA A 470 -0.83 -23.02 -11.80
CA ALA A 470 0.34 -22.83 -10.98
C ALA A 470 0.82 -21.41 -11.23
N ALA A 471 0.65 -20.58 -10.21
CA ALA A 471 1.20 -19.24 -10.14
C ALA A 471 2.72 -19.29 -10.36
N ALA A 472 3.17 -18.85 -11.52
CA ALA A 472 4.56 -18.42 -11.70
C ALA A 472 4.62 -16.91 -11.39
N PRO A 473 5.67 -16.42 -10.70
CA PRO A 473 5.80 -15.00 -10.40
C PRO A 473 5.98 -14.24 -11.71
N LEU A 474 5.15 -13.22 -11.93
CA LEU A 474 5.41 -12.20 -12.95
C LEU A 474 6.64 -11.40 -12.51
N ASP A 475 7.82 -11.83 -12.95
CA ASP A 475 9.06 -11.06 -12.77
C ASP A 475 8.99 -9.76 -13.58
N ALA A 476 9.17 -8.64 -12.87
CA ALA A 476 8.87 -7.27 -13.29
C ALA A 476 9.78 -6.68 -14.40
N ALA A 477 10.40 -7.50 -15.25
CA ALA A 477 11.33 -7.03 -16.29
C ALA A 477 11.11 -7.60 -17.70
N HIS A 478 10.20 -8.56 -17.89
CA HIS A 478 9.88 -9.11 -19.20
C HIS A 478 8.37 -9.02 -19.46
N ASP A 479 7.86 -7.87 -19.93
CA ASP A 479 6.60 -7.79 -20.74
C ASP A 479 6.08 -6.37 -21.06
N VAL A 480 6.82 -5.30 -20.80
CA VAL A 480 6.36 -3.94 -21.19
C VAL A 480 6.23 -3.81 -22.72
N THR A 481 7.01 -4.59 -23.49
CA THR A 481 6.96 -4.66 -24.96
C THR A 481 5.79 -5.50 -25.50
N SER A 482 5.22 -6.44 -24.74
CA SER A 482 4.12 -7.30 -25.23
C SER A 482 2.75 -6.63 -25.05
N LEU A 483 2.50 -5.95 -23.94
CA LEU A 483 1.24 -5.23 -23.67
C LEU A 483 1.04 -4.03 -24.60
N GLN A 484 2.10 -3.31 -24.95
CA GLN A 484 2.01 -2.20 -25.90
C GLN A 484 1.66 -2.70 -27.31
N GLY A 485 2.25 -3.82 -27.74
CA GLY A 485 1.91 -4.46 -29.02
C GLY A 485 0.48 -5.01 -29.07
N LEU A 486 -0.05 -5.54 -27.96
CA LEU A 486 -1.45 -5.95 -27.86
C LEU A 486 -2.42 -4.79 -28.07
N VAL A 487 -2.16 -3.65 -27.40
CA VAL A 487 -2.98 -2.44 -27.50
C VAL A 487 -2.97 -1.87 -28.92
N GLU A 488 -1.80 -1.81 -29.57
CA GLU A 488 -1.68 -1.33 -30.95
C GLU A 488 -2.41 -2.23 -31.94
N THR A 489 -2.30 -3.56 -31.76
CA THR A 489 -3.01 -4.54 -32.58
C THR A 489 -4.52 -4.39 -32.44
N ALA A 490 -5.03 -4.27 -31.20
CA ALA A 490 -6.45 -4.09 -30.94
C ALA A 490 -7.00 -2.78 -31.51
N LEU A 491 -6.23 -1.68 -31.42
CA LEU A 491 -6.61 -0.40 -32.01
C LEU A 491 -6.69 -0.49 -33.54
N GLY A 492 -5.75 -1.20 -34.18
CA GLY A 492 -5.77 -1.43 -35.63
C GLY A 492 -6.99 -2.24 -36.08
N ILE A 493 -7.32 -3.31 -35.37
CA ILE A 493 -8.51 -4.15 -35.65
C ILE A 493 -9.80 -3.34 -35.50
N TRP A 494 -9.91 -2.58 -34.41
CA TRP A 494 -11.08 -1.74 -34.18
C TRP A 494 -11.27 -0.69 -35.29
N ARG A 495 -10.20 -0.01 -35.73
CA ARG A 495 -10.28 0.95 -36.85
C ARG A 495 -10.77 0.29 -38.14
N ALA A 496 -10.19 -0.86 -38.51
CA ALA A 496 -10.60 -1.59 -39.70
C ALA A 496 -12.06 -2.06 -39.63
N ALA A 497 -12.54 -2.46 -38.46
CA ALA A 497 -13.94 -2.83 -38.25
C ALA A 497 -14.87 -1.61 -38.35
N GLN A 498 -14.44 -0.47 -37.81
CA GLN A 498 -15.19 0.78 -37.86
C GLN A 498 -15.32 1.33 -39.29
N ASP A 499 -14.24 1.32 -40.07
CA ASP A 499 -14.27 1.77 -41.48
C ASP A 499 -15.25 0.93 -42.31
N LYS A 500 -15.21 -0.40 -42.15
CA LYS A 500 -16.18 -1.33 -42.77
C LYS A 500 -17.63 -1.05 -42.35
N ALA A 501 -17.86 -0.69 -41.09
CA ALA A 501 -19.19 -0.36 -40.60
C ALA A 501 -19.70 0.96 -41.19
N LEU A 502 -18.83 1.95 -41.36
CA LEU A 502 -19.13 3.23 -41.99
C LEU A 502 -19.47 3.08 -43.48
N GLU A 503 -18.70 2.26 -44.21
CA GLU A 503 -18.97 1.93 -45.62
C GLU A 503 -20.34 1.26 -45.81
N LYS A 504 -20.70 0.31 -44.93
CA LYS A 504 -22.02 -0.35 -44.95
C LYS A 504 -23.18 0.61 -44.66
N MET A 505 -22.99 1.61 -43.79
CA MET A 505 -24.02 2.64 -43.54
C MET A 505 -24.19 3.60 -44.73
N GLN A 506 -23.09 3.95 -45.42
CA GLN A 506 -23.12 4.85 -46.58
C GLN A 506 -23.73 4.17 -47.82
N ALA A 507 -23.52 2.87 -48.00
CA ALA A 507 -24.10 2.10 -49.10
C ALA A 507 -25.65 1.98 -49.06
N GLY A 508 -26.29 2.35 -47.95
CA GLY A 508 -27.74 2.28 -47.74
C GLY A 508 -28.49 3.62 -47.85
N GLN A 509 -27.82 4.74 -48.11
CA GLN A 509 -28.45 6.07 -48.21
C GLN A 509 -28.41 6.60 -49.66
N PRO A 510 -29.46 7.30 -50.13
CA PRO A 510 -29.42 7.95 -51.45
C PRO A 510 -28.34 9.03 -51.48
N GLU A 511 -27.60 9.09 -52.59
CA GLU A 511 -26.51 10.05 -52.82
C GLU A 511 -26.99 11.50 -52.57
N GLY A 512 -26.56 12.13 -51.47
CA GLY A 512 -26.87 13.53 -51.21
C GLY A 512 -26.77 14.06 -49.78
N SER A 513 -26.75 13.22 -48.73
CA SER A 513 -26.60 13.69 -47.33
C SER A 513 -25.21 13.43 -46.77
N ALA A 514 -24.20 14.17 -47.24
CA ALA A 514 -22.89 14.22 -46.61
C ALA A 514 -22.94 15.08 -45.33
N THR A 515 -23.61 14.61 -44.28
CA THR A 515 -23.39 15.16 -42.93
C THR A 515 -22.19 14.43 -42.32
N GLY A 516 -21.09 15.17 -42.09
CA GLY A 516 -19.87 14.60 -41.51
C GLY A 516 -20.16 13.87 -40.21
N HIS A 517 -20.09 12.53 -40.24
CA HIS A 517 -20.21 11.72 -39.04
C HIS A 517 -19.00 12.03 -38.13
N PRO A 518 -19.24 12.47 -36.88
CA PRO A 518 -18.16 12.79 -35.96
C PRO A 518 -17.34 11.54 -35.67
N GLN A 519 -16.01 11.63 -35.80
CA GLN A 519 -15.13 10.48 -35.59
C GLN A 519 -15.18 10.02 -34.12
N PRO A 520 -15.30 8.71 -33.86
CA PRO A 520 -15.23 8.18 -32.52
C PRO A 520 -13.85 8.41 -31.91
N LEU A 521 -13.83 8.62 -30.60
CA LEU A 521 -12.62 8.88 -29.81
C LEU A 521 -12.16 7.58 -29.15
N ALA A 522 -10.87 7.26 -29.27
CA ALA A 522 -10.25 6.11 -28.61
C ALA A 522 -9.24 6.58 -27.54
N GLY A 523 -9.27 5.94 -26.37
CA GLY A 523 -8.34 6.20 -25.27
C GLY A 523 -7.94 4.94 -24.52
N ARG A 524 -6.87 5.03 -23.73
CA ARG A 524 -6.51 3.97 -22.78
C ARG A 524 -7.35 4.10 -21.52
N TYR A 525 -7.97 3.01 -21.09
CA TYR A 525 -8.69 2.93 -19.81
C TYR A 525 -7.82 2.34 -18.69
N GLY A 526 -6.99 1.33 -19.01
CA GLY A 526 -6.02 0.69 -18.11
C GLY A 526 -4.83 0.11 -18.87
N SER A 527 -3.96 -0.71 -18.24
CA SER A 527 -2.82 -1.33 -18.95
C SER A 527 -3.24 -2.27 -20.09
N ASN A 528 -4.37 -2.94 -19.92
CA ASN A 528 -4.91 -3.94 -20.85
C ASN A 528 -6.35 -3.61 -21.30
N SER A 529 -6.79 -2.38 -21.07
CA SER A 529 -8.18 -1.97 -21.34
C SER A 529 -8.22 -0.68 -22.16
N LEU A 530 -9.04 -0.69 -23.21
CA LEU A 530 -9.28 0.42 -24.11
C LEU A 530 -10.70 0.98 -23.89
N VAL A 531 -10.87 2.28 -24.09
CA VAL A 531 -12.16 2.94 -24.10
C VAL A 531 -12.42 3.62 -25.43
N PHE A 532 -13.64 3.46 -25.94
CA PHE A 532 -14.08 4.03 -27.20
C PHE A 532 -15.38 4.81 -27.00
N PHE A 533 -15.43 6.04 -27.50
CA PHE A 533 -16.59 6.91 -27.48
C PHE A 533 -17.16 7.06 -28.89
N HIS A 534 -18.43 6.69 -29.04
CA HIS A 534 -19.19 6.73 -30.29
C HIS A 534 -20.29 7.79 -30.20
N PRO A 535 -20.12 8.96 -30.85
CA PRO A 535 -21.10 10.04 -30.82
C PRO A 535 -22.37 9.68 -31.61
N ASP A 536 -23.54 10.05 -31.08
CA ASP A 536 -24.86 9.94 -31.73
C ASP A 536 -25.32 8.50 -32.10
N VAL A 537 -24.65 7.48 -31.57
CA VAL A 537 -24.92 6.05 -31.80
C VAL A 537 -25.49 5.37 -30.55
N ASP A 538 -26.41 4.42 -30.72
CA ASP A 538 -26.94 3.58 -29.63
C ASP A 538 -26.03 2.39 -29.34
N ALA A 539 -25.84 2.07 -28.06
CA ALA A 539 -25.01 0.94 -27.63
C ALA A 539 -25.41 -0.40 -28.30
N GLN A 540 -26.71 -0.63 -28.51
CA GLN A 540 -27.22 -1.87 -29.13
C GLN A 540 -26.76 -2.03 -30.58
N THR A 541 -26.59 -0.93 -31.32
CA THR A 541 -26.16 -0.97 -32.72
C THR A 541 -24.68 -1.31 -32.88
N LEU A 542 -23.89 -1.10 -31.82
CA LEU A 542 -22.45 -1.38 -31.78
C LEU A 542 -22.14 -2.83 -31.39
N VAL A 543 -23.13 -3.61 -30.95
CA VAL A 543 -22.91 -5.00 -30.51
C VAL A 543 -22.28 -5.83 -31.60
N SER A 544 -22.79 -5.78 -32.84
CA SER A 544 -22.24 -6.53 -33.98
C SER A 544 -20.81 -6.10 -34.31
N LEU A 545 -20.52 -4.80 -34.27
CA LEU A 545 -19.17 -4.26 -34.48
C LEU A 545 -18.19 -4.84 -33.46
N TYR A 546 -18.54 -4.81 -32.16
CA TYR A 546 -17.64 -5.29 -31.12
C TYR A 546 -17.58 -6.83 -31.06
N GLN A 547 -18.60 -7.54 -31.53
CA GLN A 547 -18.52 -8.99 -31.74
C GLN A 547 -17.50 -9.32 -32.82
N ASP A 548 -17.50 -8.60 -33.95
CA ASP A 548 -16.50 -8.76 -35.01
C ASP A 548 -15.08 -8.44 -34.50
N VAL A 549 -14.93 -7.36 -33.72
CA VAL A 549 -13.64 -6.99 -33.10
C VAL A 549 -13.15 -8.06 -32.12
N CYS A 550 -14.01 -8.55 -31.22
CA CYS A 550 -13.66 -9.62 -30.28
C CYS A 550 -13.30 -10.92 -31.00
N ASN A 551 -14.02 -11.30 -32.05
CA ASN A 551 -13.72 -12.51 -32.84
C ASN A 551 -12.37 -12.42 -33.55
N GLU A 552 -12.05 -11.26 -34.14
CA GLU A 552 -10.77 -11.03 -34.80
C GLU A 552 -9.59 -10.94 -33.81
N LEU A 553 -9.84 -10.48 -32.59
CA LEU A 553 -8.85 -10.52 -31.51
C LEU A 553 -8.62 -11.96 -31.04
N ASN A 554 -9.70 -12.70 -30.82
CA ASN A 554 -9.64 -14.10 -30.40
C ASN A 554 -8.94 -14.98 -31.46
N SER A 555 -9.15 -14.72 -32.76
CA SER A 555 -8.47 -15.45 -33.85
C SER A 555 -6.95 -15.25 -33.86
N ARG A 556 -6.46 -14.18 -33.23
CA ARG A 556 -5.04 -13.86 -33.07
C ARG A 556 -4.49 -14.27 -31.69
N GLY A 557 -5.26 -15.03 -30.91
CA GLY A 557 -4.85 -15.49 -29.59
C GLY A 557 -4.95 -14.41 -28.49
N ILE A 558 -5.73 -13.35 -28.70
CA ILE A 558 -5.98 -12.30 -27.72
C ILE A 558 -7.42 -12.45 -27.23
N LEU A 559 -7.60 -12.86 -25.98
CA LEU A 559 -8.94 -12.97 -25.39
C LEU A 559 -9.48 -11.56 -25.16
N ALA A 560 -10.65 -11.27 -25.73
CA ALA A 560 -11.24 -9.93 -25.68
C ALA A 560 -12.68 -9.94 -25.17
N ALA A 561 -13.00 -9.00 -24.28
CA ALA A 561 -14.35 -8.76 -23.79
C ALA A 561 -14.73 -7.28 -23.91
N ALA A 562 -15.95 -6.98 -24.36
CA ALA A 562 -16.43 -5.62 -24.59
C ALA A 562 -17.70 -5.31 -23.78
N GLY A 563 -17.67 -4.23 -23.00
CA GLY A 563 -18.80 -3.69 -22.27
C GLY A 563 -19.29 -2.38 -22.87
N LEU A 564 -20.55 -2.34 -23.32
CA LEU A 564 -21.17 -1.22 -24.01
C LEU A 564 -22.19 -0.50 -23.12
N ALA A 565 -22.13 0.83 -23.03
CA ALA A 565 -23.15 1.65 -22.37
C ALA A 565 -23.61 2.78 -23.28
N GLY A 566 -24.89 3.09 -23.29
CA GLY A 566 -25.48 4.17 -24.09
C GLY A 566 -26.07 5.26 -23.21
N TYR A 567 -25.87 6.53 -23.57
CA TYR A 567 -26.55 7.67 -22.96
C TYR A 567 -27.70 8.12 -23.86
N PRO A 568 -28.90 8.44 -23.32
CA PRO A 568 -29.28 8.40 -21.90
C PRO A 568 -29.61 6.98 -21.39
N LEU A 569 -29.28 6.71 -20.12
CA LEU A 569 -29.61 5.45 -19.42
C LEU A 569 -30.06 5.74 -17.99
N LEU A 570 -31.34 5.45 -17.68
CA LEU A 570 -31.95 5.66 -16.36
C LEU A 570 -31.64 7.06 -15.80
N GLN A 571 -31.26 7.15 -14.51
CA GLN A 571 -30.88 8.40 -13.84
C GLN A 571 -29.39 8.79 -13.99
N TYR A 572 -28.60 8.03 -14.73
CA TYR A 572 -27.16 8.25 -14.79
C TYR A 572 -26.81 9.50 -15.62
N SER A 573 -25.89 10.29 -15.08
CA SER A 573 -25.32 11.44 -15.76
C SER A 573 -24.31 11.02 -16.83
N ARG A 574 -23.96 11.95 -17.72
CA ARG A 574 -22.95 11.73 -18.77
C ARG A 574 -21.60 11.29 -18.19
N ALA A 575 -21.21 11.86 -17.04
CA ALA A 575 -19.95 11.55 -16.37
C ALA A 575 -19.91 10.13 -15.80
N GLU A 576 -21.06 9.52 -15.52
CA GLU A 576 -21.18 8.17 -14.94
C GLU A 576 -21.28 7.07 -16.01
N MET A 577 -21.34 7.43 -17.30
CA MET A 577 -21.40 6.44 -18.39
C MET A 577 -20.21 5.47 -18.46
N PRO A 578 -18.96 5.85 -18.10
CA PRO A 578 -17.88 4.88 -17.95
C PRO A 578 -18.16 3.81 -16.90
N GLU A 579 -18.82 4.15 -15.78
CA GLU A 579 -19.23 3.18 -14.76
C GLU A 579 -20.27 2.20 -15.32
N CYS A 580 -21.25 2.70 -16.09
CA CYS A 580 -22.22 1.85 -16.78
C CYS A 580 -21.53 0.89 -17.77
N ALA A 581 -20.50 1.36 -18.50
CA ALA A 581 -19.74 0.52 -19.43
C ALA A 581 -18.94 -0.56 -18.68
N LEU A 582 -18.46 -0.26 -17.46
CA LEU A 582 -17.79 -1.24 -16.60
C LEU A 582 -18.75 -2.33 -16.12
N LYS A 583 -19.96 -1.94 -15.68
CA LYS A 583 -21.03 -2.90 -15.34
C LYS A 583 -21.38 -3.81 -16.52
N ALA A 584 -21.42 -3.24 -17.73
CA ALA A 584 -21.63 -4.02 -18.95
C ALA A 584 -20.46 -4.96 -19.26
N LEU A 585 -19.23 -4.56 -18.97
CA LEU A 585 -18.03 -5.40 -19.16
C LEU A 585 -18.02 -6.57 -18.17
N GLU A 586 -18.39 -6.33 -16.91
CA GLU A 586 -18.55 -7.39 -15.90
C GLU A 586 -19.57 -8.44 -16.35
N TYR A 587 -20.69 -7.99 -16.89
CA TYR A 587 -21.67 -8.87 -17.51
C TYR A 587 -21.10 -9.60 -18.74
N ALA A 588 -20.38 -8.91 -19.62
CA ALA A 588 -19.78 -9.48 -20.83
C ALA A 588 -18.81 -10.64 -20.52
N LEU A 589 -18.07 -10.55 -19.42
CA LEU A 589 -17.12 -11.59 -18.99
C LEU A 589 -17.79 -12.91 -18.62
N LEU A 590 -19.09 -12.90 -18.30
CA LEU A 590 -19.89 -14.09 -17.97
C LEU A 590 -20.57 -14.70 -19.21
N LEU A 591 -20.50 -14.04 -20.37
CA LEU A 591 -21.09 -14.53 -21.60
C LEU A 591 -20.17 -15.52 -22.33
N PRO A 592 -20.73 -16.43 -23.16
CA PRO A 592 -19.93 -17.21 -24.10
C PRO A 592 -19.29 -16.29 -25.16
N ASP A 593 -18.22 -16.76 -25.79
CA ASP A 593 -17.58 -16.02 -26.88
C ASP A 593 -18.53 -15.84 -28.09
N PRO A 594 -18.53 -14.67 -28.75
CA PRO A 594 -17.80 -13.44 -28.39
C PRO A 594 -18.39 -12.71 -27.16
N LYS A 595 -17.51 -12.38 -26.21
CA LYS A 595 -17.86 -11.73 -24.93
C LYS A 595 -18.21 -10.25 -25.10
N VAL A 596 -19.44 -9.96 -25.52
CA VAL A 596 -19.93 -8.58 -25.70
C VAL A 596 -21.22 -8.37 -24.92
N GLY A 597 -21.18 -7.46 -23.94
CA GLY A 597 -22.29 -7.13 -23.06
C GLY A 597 -22.74 -5.70 -23.22
N VAL A 598 -24.05 -5.45 -23.09
CA VAL A 598 -24.65 -4.10 -23.06
C VAL A 598 -25.14 -3.80 -21.65
N CYS A 599 -24.98 -2.57 -21.19
CA CYS A 599 -25.48 -2.10 -19.92
C CYS A 599 -27.01 -2.08 -19.95
N ASN A 600 -27.62 -3.12 -19.39
CA ASN A 600 -29.06 -3.32 -19.33
C ASN A 600 -29.45 -3.91 -17.96
N SER A 601 -30.70 -4.36 -17.82
CA SER A 601 -31.19 -4.96 -16.57
C SER A 601 -30.32 -6.12 -16.07
N LEU A 602 -29.78 -6.95 -16.97
CA LEU A 602 -28.90 -8.06 -16.60
C LEU A 602 -27.55 -7.57 -16.08
N ALA A 603 -26.97 -6.54 -16.69
CA ALA A 603 -25.73 -5.93 -16.21
C ALA A 603 -25.88 -5.35 -14.80
N PHE A 604 -27.00 -4.68 -14.51
CA PHE A 604 -27.31 -4.21 -13.15
C PHE A 604 -27.52 -5.38 -12.17
N ASN A 605 -28.18 -6.46 -12.61
CA ASN A 605 -28.36 -7.66 -11.79
C ASN A 605 -27.01 -8.31 -11.40
N ILE A 606 -26.09 -8.45 -12.34
CA ILE A 606 -24.73 -8.97 -12.08
C ILE A 606 -23.96 -8.03 -11.14
N SER A 607 -24.04 -6.72 -11.36
CA SER A 607 -23.41 -5.73 -10.47
C SER A 607 -23.97 -5.82 -9.04
N ALA A 608 -25.27 -6.05 -8.90
CA ALA A 608 -25.94 -6.24 -7.61
C ALA A 608 -25.52 -7.56 -6.93
N ASP A 609 -25.47 -8.68 -7.67
CA ASP A 609 -25.01 -9.99 -7.16
C ASP A 609 -23.58 -9.89 -6.61
N ARG A 610 -22.71 -9.13 -7.29
CA ARG A 610 -21.36 -8.84 -6.83
C ARG A 610 -21.36 -8.09 -5.50
N ARG A 611 -22.12 -6.99 -5.39
CA ARG A 611 -22.21 -6.21 -4.14
C ARG A 611 -22.75 -7.05 -2.98
N TYR A 612 -23.77 -7.87 -3.25
CA TYR A 612 -24.33 -8.79 -2.26
C TYR A 612 -23.30 -9.80 -1.76
N SER A 613 -22.50 -10.38 -2.67
CA SER A 613 -21.44 -11.33 -2.34
C SER A 613 -20.31 -10.69 -1.51
N LEU A 614 -20.06 -9.40 -1.70
CA LEU A 614 -19.11 -8.60 -0.90
C LEU A 614 -19.68 -8.15 0.46
N GLY A 615 -20.94 -8.47 0.77
CA GLY A 615 -21.62 -8.10 2.01
C GLY A 615 -22.27 -6.71 2.00
N ASP A 616 -22.17 -5.95 0.90
CA ASP A 616 -22.88 -4.68 0.73
C ASP A 616 -24.34 -4.93 0.28
N VAL A 617 -25.15 -5.39 1.24
CA VAL A 617 -26.57 -5.72 0.99
C VAL A 617 -27.38 -4.48 0.61
N PHE A 618 -27.05 -3.30 1.15
CA PHE A 618 -27.76 -2.06 0.82
C PHE A 618 -27.45 -1.59 -0.60
N GLY A 619 -26.17 -1.59 -0.99
CA GLY A 619 -25.79 -1.27 -2.37
C GLY A 619 -26.36 -2.26 -3.38
N ALA A 620 -26.43 -3.56 -3.03
CA ALA A 620 -27.08 -4.56 -3.87
C ALA A 620 -28.58 -4.27 -4.09
N VAL A 621 -29.32 -3.89 -3.03
CA VAL A 621 -30.75 -3.52 -3.13
C VAL A 621 -30.97 -2.38 -4.11
N GLU A 622 -30.13 -1.34 -4.09
CA GLU A 622 -30.25 -0.21 -5.01
C GLU A 622 -29.96 -0.61 -6.46
N GLU A 623 -28.95 -1.46 -6.69
CA GLU A 623 -28.64 -1.97 -8.04
C GLU A 623 -29.73 -2.93 -8.57
N TYR A 624 -30.35 -3.79 -7.74
CA TYR A 624 -31.50 -4.59 -8.18
C TYR A 624 -32.71 -3.71 -8.52
N LYS A 625 -32.93 -2.59 -7.82
CA LYS A 625 -33.97 -1.62 -8.20
C LYS A 625 -33.65 -0.98 -9.54
N LEU A 626 -32.39 -0.64 -9.82
CA LEU A 626 -31.97 -0.17 -11.14
C LEU A 626 -32.22 -1.22 -12.23
N ALA A 627 -31.93 -2.49 -11.95
CA ALA A 627 -32.25 -3.59 -12.85
C ALA A 627 -33.75 -3.64 -13.18
N LEU A 628 -34.60 -3.48 -12.17
CA LEU A 628 -36.06 -3.47 -12.31
C LEU A 628 -36.61 -2.20 -12.95
N LEU A 629 -35.93 -1.06 -12.81
CA LEU A 629 -36.25 0.16 -13.54
C LEU A 629 -35.90 0.03 -15.03
N ALA A 630 -34.84 -0.71 -15.36
CA ALA A 630 -34.46 -1.00 -16.74
C ALA A 630 -35.37 -2.07 -17.39
N ASP A 631 -35.77 -3.08 -16.62
CA ASP A 631 -36.71 -4.11 -17.06
C ASP A 631 -37.51 -4.64 -15.86
N GLU A 632 -38.76 -4.21 -15.75
CA GLU A 632 -39.68 -4.62 -14.68
C GLU A 632 -40.00 -6.12 -14.75
N ALA A 633 -39.86 -6.75 -15.92
CA ALA A 633 -40.12 -8.17 -16.12
C ALA A 633 -38.94 -9.07 -15.71
N ASN A 634 -37.82 -8.51 -15.25
CA ASN A 634 -36.68 -9.29 -14.79
C ASN A 634 -36.99 -10.05 -13.48
N ALA A 635 -37.51 -11.28 -13.62
CA ALA A 635 -37.85 -12.15 -12.51
C ALA A 635 -36.64 -12.51 -11.62
N MET A 636 -35.42 -12.53 -12.17
CA MET A 636 -34.20 -12.78 -11.38
C MET A 636 -33.94 -11.62 -10.42
N ALA A 637 -34.03 -10.38 -10.88
CA ALA A 637 -33.83 -9.20 -10.04
C ALA A 637 -34.89 -9.12 -8.92
N TRP A 638 -36.15 -9.46 -9.20
CA TRP A 638 -37.18 -9.58 -8.15
C TRP A 638 -36.86 -10.67 -7.12
N ASN A 639 -36.39 -11.84 -7.56
CA ASN A 639 -35.98 -12.92 -6.66
C ASN A 639 -34.79 -12.48 -5.79
N SER A 640 -33.76 -11.89 -6.39
CA SER A 640 -32.56 -11.44 -5.66
C SER A 640 -32.86 -10.29 -4.70
N LEU A 641 -33.77 -9.38 -5.05
CA LEU A 641 -34.28 -8.36 -4.12
C LEU A 641 -35.01 -9.00 -2.93
N GLY A 642 -35.77 -10.07 -3.17
CA GLY A 642 -36.38 -10.88 -2.12
C GLY A 642 -35.35 -11.52 -1.18
N VAL A 643 -34.25 -12.06 -1.72
CA VAL A 643 -33.13 -12.61 -0.94
C VAL A 643 -32.50 -11.52 -0.07
N CYS A 644 -32.25 -10.33 -0.62
CA CYS A 644 -31.70 -9.21 0.13
C CYS A 644 -32.61 -8.78 1.29
N MET A 645 -33.91 -8.64 1.04
CA MET A 645 -34.86 -8.30 2.10
C MET A 645 -34.92 -9.37 3.20
N ALA A 646 -34.79 -10.65 2.84
CA ALA A 646 -34.73 -11.74 3.82
C ALA A 646 -33.46 -11.67 4.68
N ALA A 647 -32.30 -11.36 4.06
CA ALA A 647 -31.03 -11.17 4.76
C ALA A 647 -31.06 -9.98 5.72
N LEU A 648 -31.78 -8.90 5.37
CA LEU A 648 -32.03 -7.74 6.23
C LEU A 648 -33.10 -7.99 7.32
N GLY A 649 -33.64 -9.21 7.43
CA GLY A 649 -34.70 -9.55 8.39
C GLY A 649 -36.10 -9.04 8.02
N ARG A 650 -36.26 -8.40 6.86
CA ARG A 650 -37.53 -7.84 6.36
C ARG A 650 -38.36 -8.90 5.64
N GLN A 651 -38.78 -9.91 6.39
CA GLN A 651 -39.40 -11.14 5.86
C GLN A 651 -40.70 -10.88 5.06
N HIS A 652 -41.53 -9.93 5.48
CA HIS A 652 -42.77 -9.61 4.75
C HIS A 652 -42.50 -9.00 3.36
N GLU A 653 -41.47 -8.18 3.23
CA GLU A 653 -41.07 -7.59 1.96
C GLU A 653 -40.39 -8.62 1.05
N ALA A 654 -39.55 -9.48 1.63
CA ALA A 654 -38.99 -10.63 0.92
C ALA A 654 -40.08 -11.48 0.27
N ARG A 655 -41.14 -11.83 1.03
CA ARG A 655 -42.29 -12.56 0.51
C ARG A 655 -42.96 -11.83 -0.66
N ARG A 656 -43.14 -10.51 -0.57
CA ARG A 656 -43.73 -9.71 -1.64
C ARG A 656 -42.88 -9.79 -2.91
N HIS A 657 -41.58 -9.56 -2.83
CA HIS A 657 -40.69 -9.59 -3.99
C HIS A 657 -40.62 -10.97 -4.65
N PHE A 658 -40.57 -12.04 -3.87
CA PHE A 658 -40.65 -13.40 -4.44
C PHE A 658 -41.99 -13.68 -5.14
N MET A 659 -43.11 -13.16 -4.63
CA MET A 659 -44.39 -13.27 -5.33
C MET A 659 -44.43 -12.46 -6.63
N GLU A 660 -43.84 -11.27 -6.65
CA GLU A 660 -43.69 -10.51 -7.92
C GLU A 660 -42.80 -11.27 -8.90
N ALA A 661 -41.67 -11.85 -8.45
CA ALA A 661 -40.81 -12.68 -9.29
C ALA A 661 -41.60 -13.81 -9.99
N LEU A 662 -42.50 -14.51 -9.28
CA LEU A 662 -43.36 -15.54 -9.87
C LEU A 662 -44.39 -14.98 -10.86
N ARG A 663 -44.88 -13.75 -10.67
CA ARG A 663 -45.85 -13.12 -11.59
C ARG A 663 -45.25 -12.79 -12.95
N HIS A 664 -43.94 -12.54 -13.01
CA HIS A 664 -43.24 -12.26 -14.26
C HIS A 664 -42.85 -13.51 -15.06
N GLY A 665 -43.35 -14.69 -14.69
CA GLY A 665 -43.18 -15.92 -15.47
C GLY A 665 -41.75 -16.44 -15.53
N PRO A 666 -41.11 -16.73 -14.37
CA PRO A 666 -39.76 -17.27 -14.34
C PRO A 666 -39.72 -18.64 -15.01
N ASP A 667 -38.55 -19.00 -15.56
CA ASP A 667 -38.32 -20.36 -16.05
C ASP A 667 -38.44 -21.40 -14.91
N THR A 668 -38.42 -22.68 -15.27
CA THR A 668 -38.61 -23.76 -14.29
C THR A 668 -37.53 -23.78 -13.20
N ALA A 669 -36.28 -23.46 -13.54
CA ALA A 669 -35.16 -23.48 -12.60
C ALA A 669 -35.25 -22.31 -11.62
N LEU A 670 -35.58 -21.10 -12.11
CA LEU A 670 -35.78 -19.94 -11.27
C LEU A 670 -37.04 -20.07 -10.41
N ALA A 671 -38.13 -20.63 -10.95
CA ALA A 671 -39.35 -20.91 -10.20
C ALA A 671 -39.10 -21.87 -9.02
N GLU A 672 -38.32 -22.94 -9.23
CA GLU A 672 -37.88 -23.85 -8.17
C GLU A 672 -37.22 -23.10 -7.01
N GLN A 673 -36.24 -22.24 -7.31
CA GLN A 673 -35.49 -21.45 -6.33
C GLN A 673 -36.41 -20.49 -5.58
N ILE A 674 -37.31 -19.79 -6.29
CA ILE A 674 -38.25 -18.86 -5.68
C ILE A 674 -39.19 -19.59 -4.71
N TYR A 675 -39.72 -20.78 -5.07
CA TYR A 675 -40.56 -21.56 -4.17
C TYR A 675 -39.83 -22.05 -2.92
N TYR A 676 -38.55 -22.44 -3.05
CA TYR A 676 -37.73 -22.77 -1.88
C TYR A 676 -37.52 -21.55 -0.97
N ASN A 677 -37.23 -20.38 -1.55
CA ASN A 677 -37.03 -19.14 -0.83
C ASN A 677 -38.31 -18.68 -0.11
N LEU A 678 -39.46 -18.71 -0.79
CA LEU A 678 -40.78 -18.44 -0.20
C LEU A 678 -41.09 -19.36 0.99
N GLY A 679 -40.78 -20.66 0.85
CA GLY A 679 -40.92 -21.63 1.93
C GLY A 679 -40.10 -21.23 3.16
N THR A 680 -38.86 -20.79 2.94
CA THR A 680 -37.92 -20.38 4.00
C THR A 680 -38.37 -19.10 4.69
N VAL A 681 -38.81 -18.09 3.93
CA VAL A 681 -39.37 -16.85 4.47
C VAL A 681 -40.64 -17.11 5.29
N CYS A 682 -41.57 -17.91 4.76
CA CYS A 682 -42.81 -18.26 5.49
C CYS A 682 -42.51 -19.05 6.77
N GLN A 683 -41.49 -19.92 6.75
CA GLN A 683 -41.06 -20.62 7.95
C GLN A 683 -40.47 -19.65 8.99
N GLY A 684 -39.67 -18.67 8.56
CA GLY A 684 -39.14 -17.60 9.43
C GLY A 684 -40.23 -16.73 10.05
N LEU A 685 -41.32 -16.48 9.32
CA LEU A 685 -42.53 -15.79 9.80
C LEU A 685 -43.40 -16.65 10.74
N GLY A 686 -43.07 -17.94 10.94
CA GLY A 686 -43.88 -18.87 11.71
C GLY A 686 -45.10 -19.43 10.98
N GLU A 687 -45.29 -19.11 9.70
CA GLU A 687 -46.39 -19.55 8.84
C GLU A 687 -46.17 -20.97 8.30
N LYS A 688 -46.14 -21.96 9.21
CA LYS A 688 -45.76 -23.36 8.92
C LYS A 688 -46.55 -24.01 7.77
N ARG A 689 -47.85 -23.68 7.64
CA ARG A 689 -48.71 -24.23 6.57
C ARG A 689 -48.33 -23.69 5.19
N ALA A 690 -48.11 -22.38 5.08
CA ALA A 690 -47.66 -21.74 3.85
C ALA A 690 -46.26 -22.22 3.46
N ALA A 691 -45.34 -22.33 4.43
CA ALA A 691 -44.01 -22.88 4.21
C ALA A 691 -44.05 -24.30 3.59
N ALA A 692 -44.86 -25.19 4.17
CA ALA A 692 -45.03 -26.55 3.64
C ALA A 692 -45.64 -26.57 2.23
N GLN A 693 -46.54 -25.64 1.92
CA GLN A 693 -47.12 -25.52 0.57
C GLN A 693 -46.05 -25.13 -0.45
N TYR A 694 -45.24 -24.11 -0.16
CA TYR A 694 -44.20 -23.65 -1.08
C TYR A 694 -43.08 -24.67 -1.25
N TYR A 695 -42.62 -25.32 -0.19
CA TYR A 695 -41.66 -26.42 -0.33
C TYR A 695 -42.22 -27.61 -1.14
N ARG A 696 -43.53 -27.88 -1.06
CA ARG A 696 -44.19 -28.88 -1.91
C ARG A 696 -44.22 -28.49 -3.39
N GLN A 697 -44.39 -27.20 -3.70
CA GLN A 697 -44.29 -26.72 -5.09
C GLN A 697 -42.84 -26.83 -5.60
N CYS A 698 -41.86 -26.49 -4.78
CA CYS A 698 -40.45 -26.67 -5.08
C CYS A 698 -40.13 -28.13 -5.45
N VAL A 699 -40.50 -29.11 -4.60
CA VAL A 699 -40.26 -30.54 -4.92
C VAL A 699 -41.16 -31.10 -6.02
N LYS A 700 -42.23 -30.40 -6.40
CA LYS A 700 -43.05 -30.77 -7.56
C LYS A 700 -42.34 -30.40 -8.87
N ILE A 701 -41.63 -29.28 -8.88
CA ILE A 701 -40.81 -28.83 -10.02
C ILE A 701 -39.51 -29.63 -10.08
N SER A 702 -38.83 -29.76 -8.93
CA SER A 702 -37.56 -30.46 -8.78
C SER A 702 -37.67 -31.56 -7.72
N PRO A 703 -38.09 -32.78 -8.10
CA PRO A 703 -38.21 -33.91 -7.16
C PRO A 703 -36.91 -34.24 -6.43
N GLU A 704 -35.77 -33.85 -6.99
CA GLU A 704 -34.43 -34.06 -6.44
C GLU A 704 -33.93 -32.92 -5.54
N HIS A 705 -34.77 -31.92 -5.21
CA HIS A 705 -34.36 -30.83 -4.33
C HIS A 705 -34.19 -31.31 -2.87
N GLN A 706 -32.97 -31.72 -2.53
CA GLN A 706 -32.59 -32.28 -1.22
C GLN A 706 -33.00 -31.38 -0.04
N PHE A 707 -32.66 -30.09 -0.08
CA PHE A 707 -32.96 -29.19 1.05
C PHE A 707 -34.47 -28.98 1.26
N ALA A 708 -35.28 -28.94 0.20
CA ALA A 708 -36.74 -28.82 0.32
C ALA A 708 -37.35 -30.05 1.02
N HIS A 709 -36.86 -31.27 0.72
CA HIS A 709 -37.25 -32.48 1.47
C HIS A 709 -36.85 -32.38 2.95
N ILE A 710 -35.64 -31.90 3.26
CA ILE A 710 -35.21 -31.69 4.65
C ILE A 710 -36.15 -30.69 5.37
N ARG A 711 -36.49 -29.57 4.74
CA ARG A 711 -37.38 -28.55 5.33
C ARG A 711 -38.79 -29.10 5.57
N LEU A 712 -39.34 -29.87 4.61
CA LEU A 712 -40.61 -30.57 4.79
C LEU A 712 -40.58 -31.56 5.95
N GLY A 713 -39.48 -32.32 6.08
CA GLY A 713 -39.27 -33.21 7.22
C GLY A 713 -39.26 -32.46 8.56
N GLN A 714 -38.56 -31.32 8.62
CA GLN A 714 -38.50 -30.48 9.83
C GLN A 714 -39.88 -29.93 10.21
N LEU A 715 -40.67 -29.46 9.24
CA LEU A 715 -42.04 -29.00 9.47
C LEU A 715 -42.95 -30.14 9.96
N CYS A 716 -42.75 -31.37 9.46
CA CYS A 716 -43.46 -32.55 9.94
C CYS A 716 -43.07 -32.91 11.38
N GLU A 717 -41.78 -32.87 11.74
CA GLU A 717 -41.31 -33.08 13.11
C GLU A 717 -41.91 -32.06 14.09
N LEU A 718 -41.91 -30.78 13.72
CA LEU A 718 -42.50 -29.69 14.53
C LEU A 718 -44.02 -29.86 14.72
N GLY A 719 -44.69 -30.50 13.76
CA GLY A 719 -46.11 -30.85 13.85
C GLY A 719 -46.39 -32.21 14.50
N GLY A 720 -45.37 -32.89 15.06
CA GLY A 720 -45.52 -34.21 15.69
C GLY A 720 -45.68 -35.40 14.72
N ARG A 721 -45.68 -35.15 13.40
CA ARG A 721 -45.88 -36.18 12.35
C ARG A 721 -44.56 -36.86 12.02
N ARG A 722 -44.03 -37.63 12.97
CA ARG A 722 -42.70 -38.25 12.92
C ARG A 722 -42.52 -39.25 11.77
N ALA A 723 -43.56 -40.01 11.40
CA ALA A 723 -43.50 -40.98 10.30
C ALA A 723 -43.36 -40.28 8.93
N GLU A 724 -44.09 -39.18 8.72
CA GLU A 724 -43.92 -38.36 7.50
C GLU A 724 -42.55 -37.68 7.47
N ALA A 725 -42.08 -37.17 8.61
CA ALA A 725 -40.75 -36.58 8.71
C ALA A 725 -39.65 -37.57 8.30
N LYS A 726 -39.71 -38.82 8.81
CA LYS A 726 -38.79 -39.89 8.44
C LYS A 726 -38.78 -40.13 6.93
N ARG A 727 -39.96 -40.23 6.29
CA ARG A 727 -40.06 -40.41 4.82
C ARG A 727 -39.39 -39.29 4.02
N PHE A 728 -39.57 -38.04 4.43
CA PHE A 728 -38.92 -36.91 3.75
C PHE A 728 -37.40 -36.93 3.94
N TYR A 729 -36.91 -37.27 5.14
CA TYR A 729 -35.48 -37.39 5.36
C TYR A 729 -34.86 -38.61 4.66
N GLU A 730 -35.57 -39.73 4.55
CA GLU A 730 -35.14 -40.90 3.76
C GLU A 730 -34.98 -40.54 2.28
N LYS A 731 -35.92 -39.76 1.72
CA LYS A 731 -35.78 -39.22 0.35
C LYS A 731 -34.55 -38.33 0.21
N ALA A 732 -34.33 -37.43 1.15
CA ALA A 732 -33.14 -36.57 1.14
C ALA A 732 -31.83 -37.37 1.30
N ALA A 733 -31.82 -38.42 2.12
CA ALA A 733 -30.67 -39.30 2.28
C ALA A 733 -30.38 -40.12 1.01
N ALA A 734 -31.41 -40.60 0.31
CA ALA A 734 -31.24 -41.28 -0.98
C ALA A 734 -30.63 -40.35 -2.05
N LEU A 735 -31.00 -39.06 -2.03
CA LEU A 735 -30.39 -38.05 -2.90
C LEU A 735 -28.93 -37.77 -2.53
N GLU A 736 -28.58 -37.79 -1.24
CA GLU A 736 -27.18 -37.72 -0.78
C GLU A 736 -26.38 -38.93 -1.24
N ASP A 737 -26.99 -40.12 -1.33
CA ASP A 737 -26.33 -41.36 -1.75
C ASP A 737 -26.05 -41.36 -3.25
N ALA A 738 -26.93 -40.77 -4.04
CA ALA A 738 -26.72 -40.56 -5.46
C ALA A 738 -25.60 -39.55 -5.77
N ARG A 739 -25.19 -38.72 -4.80
CA ARG A 739 -24.16 -37.67 -4.95
C ARG A 739 -23.02 -37.84 -3.94
N PRO A 740 -22.08 -38.77 -4.17
CA PRO A 740 -20.96 -39.01 -3.26
C PRO A 740 -20.06 -37.77 -3.13
N GLY A 741 -19.83 -37.30 -1.90
CA GLY A 741 -19.01 -36.12 -1.59
C GLY A 741 -19.76 -34.93 -0.99
N ALA A 742 -21.10 -34.91 -1.03
CA ALA A 742 -21.90 -33.87 -0.37
C ALA A 742 -22.01 -34.11 1.16
N PRO A 743 -21.97 -33.06 2.00
CA PRO A 743 -22.20 -33.19 3.44
C PRO A 743 -23.57 -33.82 3.74
N SER A 744 -23.62 -34.80 4.64
CA SER A 744 -24.86 -35.51 4.97
C SER A 744 -25.66 -34.81 6.07
N LEU A 745 -26.63 -33.99 5.67
CA LEU A 745 -27.52 -33.29 6.60
C LEU A 745 -28.79 -34.11 6.88
N ALA A 746 -29.24 -34.91 5.91
CA ALA A 746 -30.45 -35.72 6.03
C ALA A 746 -30.29 -36.84 7.06
N ARG A 747 -29.14 -37.53 7.10
CA ARG A 747 -28.86 -38.61 8.06
C ARG A 747 -28.85 -38.13 9.50
N ARG A 748 -28.29 -36.95 9.77
CA ARG A 748 -28.37 -36.29 11.09
C ARG A 748 -29.84 -36.08 11.50
N HIS A 749 -30.69 -35.66 10.57
CA HIS A 749 -32.10 -35.48 10.84
C HIS A 749 -32.85 -36.81 11.04
N LEU A 750 -32.51 -37.87 10.30
CA LEU A 750 -33.00 -39.23 10.56
C LEU A 750 -32.60 -39.73 11.95
N ALA A 751 -31.33 -39.56 12.33
CA ALA A 751 -30.83 -39.94 13.64
C ALA A 751 -31.61 -39.23 14.75
N ARG A 752 -31.88 -37.93 14.60
CA ARG A 752 -32.71 -37.19 15.56
C ARG A 752 -34.11 -37.77 15.71
N VAL A 753 -34.74 -38.17 14.60
CA VAL A 753 -36.05 -38.83 14.63
C VAL A 753 -35.95 -40.20 15.32
N ALA A 754 -34.89 -40.97 15.07
CA ALA A 754 -34.63 -42.27 15.70
C ALA A 754 -34.39 -42.15 17.22
N VAL A 755 -33.61 -41.17 17.68
CA VAL A 755 -33.42 -40.85 19.11
C VAL A 755 -34.77 -40.58 19.78
N ARG A 756 -35.63 -39.78 19.16
CA ARG A 756 -36.99 -39.48 19.67
C ARG A 756 -37.91 -40.72 19.69
N GLN A 757 -37.63 -41.72 18.87
CA GLN A 757 -38.31 -43.01 18.85
C GLN A 757 -37.67 -44.05 19.80
N ARG A 758 -36.67 -43.65 20.60
CA ARG A 758 -35.87 -44.53 21.47
C ARG A 758 -35.11 -45.63 20.73
N LYS A 759 -34.78 -45.40 19.46
CA LYS A 759 -33.96 -46.31 18.64
C LYS A 759 -32.52 -45.83 18.63
N GLY A 760 -31.82 -46.05 19.76
CA GLY A 760 -30.47 -45.55 19.97
C GLY A 760 -29.42 -46.16 19.02
N SER A 761 -29.54 -47.44 18.67
CA SER A 761 -28.63 -48.11 17.74
C SER A 761 -28.72 -47.56 16.32
N GLU A 762 -29.95 -47.50 15.75
CA GLU A 762 -30.23 -46.90 14.44
C GLU A 762 -29.71 -45.44 14.38
N ALA A 763 -29.89 -44.67 15.46
CA ALA A 763 -29.39 -43.31 15.53
C ALA A 763 -27.85 -43.22 15.50
N ARG A 764 -27.13 -44.13 16.16
CA ARG A 764 -25.66 -44.15 16.14
C ARG A 764 -25.14 -44.45 14.74
N GLU A 765 -25.68 -45.47 14.09
CA GLU A 765 -25.31 -45.85 12.72
C GLU A 765 -25.45 -44.66 11.76
N LEU A 766 -26.61 -44.01 11.77
CA LEU A 766 -26.89 -42.83 10.95
C LEU A 766 -25.93 -41.66 11.24
N LEU A 767 -25.54 -41.44 12.50
CA LEU A 767 -24.59 -40.38 12.86
C LEU A 767 -23.16 -40.73 12.46
N HIS A 768 -22.76 -42.00 12.57
CA HIS A 768 -21.47 -42.45 12.05
C HIS A 768 -21.39 -42.25 10.53
N GLU A 769 -22.41 -42.66 9.78
CA GLU A 769 -22.49 -42.41 8.34
C GLU A 769 -22.43 -40.91 8.01
N ALA A 770 -23.10 -40.07 8.81
CA ALA A 770 -23.06 -38.62 8.63
C ALA A 770 -21.65 -38.05 8.85
N LEU A 771 -20.94 -38.51 9.89
CA LEU A 771 -19.58 -38.06 10.23
C LEU A 771 -18.50 -38.60 9.28
N VAL A 772 -18.70 -39.78 8.69
CA VAL A 772 -17.83 -40.30 7.62
C VAL A 772 -17.87 -39.36 6.40
N ARG A 773 -19.05 -38.81 6.08
CA ARG A 773 -19.22 -37.88 4.94
C ARG A 773 -18.86 -36.44 5.29
N ASN A 774 -19.15 -36.00 6.51
CA ASN A 774 -18.78 -34.67 7.00
C ASN A 774 -18.13 -34.77 8.39
N PRO A 775 -16.79 -34.90 8.44
CA PRO A 775 -16.05 -34.99 9.70
C PRO A 775 -16.11 -33.73 10.56
N GLN A 776 -16.63 -32.61 10.05
CA GLN A 776 -16.75 -31.34 10.78
C GLN A 776 -18.21 -31.01 11.17
N ASP A 777 -19.13 -31.97 11.15
CA ASP A 777 -20.50 -31.75 11.63
C ASP A 777 -20.58 -31.77 13.17
N ALA A 778 -20.38 -30.61 13.78
CA ALA A 778 -20.44 -30.43 15.23
C ALA A 778 -21.77 -30.89 15.85
N ALA A 779 -22.89 -30.74 15.16
CA ALA A 779 -24.20 -31.14 15.68
C ALA A 779 -24.37 -32.66 15.68
N SER A 780 -23.83 -33.36 14.68
CA SER A 780 -23.78 -34.82 14.67
C SER A 780 -22.88 -35.37 15.77
N MET A 781 -21.70 -34.76 15.99
CA MET A 781 -20.81 -35.12 17.10
C MET A 781 -21.49 -34.95 18.46
N LEU A 782 -22.18 -33.83 18.68
CA LEU A 782 -22.90 -33.56 19.92
C LEU A 782 -24.03 -34.59 20.16
N MET A 783 -24.78 -34.93 19.12
CA MET A 783 -25.86 -35.91 19.23
C MET A 783 -25.30 -37.30 19.56
N LEU A 784 -24.19 -37.69 18.93
CA LEU A 784 -23.53 -38.97 19.17
C LEU A 784 -22.93 -39.03 20.58
N ALA A 785 -22.28 -37.95 21.04
CA ALA A 785 -21.78 -37.83 22.41
C ALA A 785 -22.90 -38.00 23.44
N ASN A 786 -24.05 -37.33 23.24
CA ASN A 786 -25.20 -37.49 24.13
C ASN A 786 -25.74 -38.92 24.14
N ILE A 787 -25.78 -39.61 23.00
CA ILE A 787 -26.20 -41.02 22.96
C ILE A 787 -25.27 -41.90 23.80
N TYR A 788 -23.95 -41.72 23.70
CA TYR A 788 -22.98 -42.46 24.53
C TYR A 788 -23.09 -42.13 26.03
N LEU A 789 -23.36 -40.86 26.36
CA LEU A 789 -23.58 -40.45 27.75
C LEU A 789 -24.86 -41.04 28.32
N ASP A 790 -25.93 -41.10 27.54
CA ASP A 790 -27.23 -41.61 27.97
C ASP A 790 -27.24 -43.15 28.04
N SER A 791 -26.50 -43.84 27.16
CA SER A 791 -26.31 -45.30 27.22
C SER A 791 -25.26 -45.76 28.25
N ASN A 792 -24.41 -44.84 28.72
CA ASN A 792 -23.29 -45.11 29.63
C ASN A 792 -22.28 -46.15 29.09
N GLU A 793 -22.11 -46.22 27.77
CA GLU A 793 -21.24 -47.22 27.13
C GLU A 793 -19.78 -46.75 27.01
N ASP A 794 -19.55 -45.52 26.52
CA ASP A 794 -18.19 -45.01 26.28
C ASP A 794 -18.06 -43.50 26.63
N PRO A 795 -17.77 -43.17 27.90
CA PRO A 795 -17.57 -41.79 28.33
C PRO A 795 -16.35 -41.10 27.70
N ALA A 796 -15.32 -41.86 27.28
CA ALA A 796 -14.11 -41.30 26.67
C ALA A 796 -14.39 -40.84 25.23
N MET A 797 -15.11 -41.65 24.47
CA MET A 797 -15.56 -41.26 23.13
C MET A 797 -16.55 -40.08 23.19
N ALA A 798 -17.45 -40.07 24.17
CA ALA A 798 -18.34 -38.94 24.40
C ALA A 798 -17.59 -37.63 24.69
N GLU A 799 -16.53 -37.68 25.51
CA GLU A 799 -15.68 -36.53 25.81
C GLU A 799 -15.00 -35.99 24.56
N LEU A 800 -14.39 -36.86 23.74
CA LEU A 800 -13.70 -36.44 22.52
C LEU A 800 -14.66 -35.77 21.52
N LEU A 801 -15.83 -36.37 21.30
CA LEU A 801 -16.84 -35.83 20.38
C LEU A 801 -17.42 -34.50 20.87
N ALA A 802 -17.74 -34.39 22.17
CA ALA A 802 -18.25 -33.16 22.76
C ALA A 802 -17.19 -32.03 22.71
N ARG A 803 -15.92 -32.35 22.97
CA ARG A 803 -14.80 -31.38 22.88
C ARG A 803 -14.61 -30.88 21.45
N LYS A 804 -14.62 -31.78 20.45
CA LYS A 804 -14.54 -31.40 19.04
C LYS A 804 -15.73 -30.56 18.61
N SER A 805 -16.94 -30.92 19.04
CA SER A 805 -18.16 -30.15 18.77
C SER A 805 -18.06 -28.72 19.31
N ALA A 806 -17.67 -28.56 20.58
CA ALA A 806 -17.51 -27.26 21.22
C ALA A 806 -16.39 -26.41 20.60
N GLY A 807 -15.33 -27.04 20.09
CA GLY A 807 -14.25 -26.35 19.37
C GLY A 807 -14.66 -25.85 17.98
N LEU A 808 -15.61 -26.52 17.32
CA LEU A 808 -16.12 -26.11 16.02
C LEU A 808 -17.21 -25.03 16.13
N HIS A 809 -18.13 -25.20 17.08
CA HIS A 809 -19.20 -24.24 17.35
C HIS A 809 -19.33 -24.03 18.86
N ASP A 810 -19.07 -22.79 19.29
CA ASP A 810 -19.24 -22.39 20.67
C ASP A 810 -20.74 -22.37 21.02
N ARG A 811 -21.21 -23.44 21.67
CA ARG A 811 -22.60 -23.63 22.04
C ARG A 811 -22.72 -24.15 23.47
N PRO A 812 -23.64 -23.61 24.29
CA PRO A 812 -23.86 -24.07 25.65
C PRO A 812 -24.10 -25.58 25.74
N GLU A 813 -24.87 -26.16 24.80
CA GLU A 813 -25.21 -27.58 24.83
C GLU A 813 -23.99 -28.48 24.62
N ALA A 814 -23.02 -28.03 23.81
CA ALA A 814 -21.78 -28.77 23.57
C ALA A 814 -20.87 -28.76 24.79
N TRP A 815 -20.72 -27.61 25.44
CA TRP A 815 -19.97 -27.49 26.69
C TRP A 815 -20.61 -28.27 27.85
N GLN A 816 -21.94 -28.27 27.94
CA GLN A 816 -22.67 -29.09 28.92
C GLN A 816 -22.45 -30.59 28.69
N ALA A 817 -22.51 -31.06 27.44
CA ALA A 817 -22.22 -32.45 27.11
C ALA A 817 -20.75 -32.82 27.45
N LEU A 818 -19.80 -31.91 27.20
CA LEU A 818 -18.40 -32.10 27.57
C LEU A 818 -18.21 -32.19 29.08
N ALA A 819 -18.84 -31.30 29.85
CA ALA A 819 -18.80 -31.33 31.31
C ALA A 819 -19.36 -32.65 31.86
N ARG A 820 -20.51 -33.11 31.33
CA ARG A 820 -21.11 -34.42 31.68
C ARG A 820 -20.14 -35.57 31.39
N ALA A 821 -19.45 -35.55 30.25
CA ALA A 821 -18.48 -36.58 29.89
C ALA A 821 -17.26 -36.58 30.81
N LEU A 822 -16.70 -35.40 31.12
CA LEU A 822 -15.55 -35.24 32.01
C LEU A 822 -15.84 -35.71 33.44
N ARG A 823 -17.05 -35.44 33.97
CA ARG A 823 -17.48 -35.99 35.27
C ARG A 823 -17.51 -37.50 35.29
N LYS A 824 -18.04 -38.12 34.23
CA LYS A 824 -18.07 -39.59 34.11
C LYS A 824 -16.66 -40.20 34.04
N LEU A 825 -15.67 -39.42 33.61
CA LEU A 825 -14.26 -39.80 33.60
C LEU A 825 -13.51 -39.42 34.90
N GLY A 826 -14.18 -38.84 35.89
CA GLY A 826 -13.57 -38.40 37.16
C GLY A 826 -12.72 -37.12 37.07
N ARG A 827 -12.80 -36.37 35.97
CA ARG A 827 -12.03 -35.13 35.73
C ARG A 827 -12.81 -33.89 36.17
N GLU A 828 -13.05 -33.76 37.48
CA GLU A 828 -14.00 -32.78 38.03
C GLU A 828 -13.59 -31.31 37.82
N GLU A 829 -12.30 -30.99 37.93
CA GLU A 829 -11.83 -29.60 37.73
C GLU A 829 -12.01 -29.13 36.29
N GLU A 830 -11.72 -29.99 35.31
CA GLU A 830 -11.97 -29.66 33.90
C GLU A 830 -13.47 -29.59 33.57
N ALA A 831 -14.28 -30.41 34.22
CA ALA A 831 -15.73 -30.34 34.09
C ALA A 831 -16.27 -28.99 34.55
N ARG A 832 -15.79 -28.45 35.69
CA ARG A 832 -16.16 -27.11 36.18
C ARG A 832 -15.79 -26.00 35.20
N VAL A 833 -14.61 -26.11 34.56
CA VAL A 833 -14.19 -25.15 33.53
C VAL A 833 -15.11 -25.21 32.31
N ALA A 834 -15.47 -26.42 31.86
CA ALA A 834 -16.42 -26.59 30.76
C ALA A 834 -17.81 -26.04 31.10
N GLU A 835 -18.31 -26.22 32.33
CA GLU A 835 -19.58 -25.62 32.78
C GLU A 835 -19.52 -24.09 32.84
N ALA A 836 -18.43 -23.52 33.34
CA ALA A 836 -18.25 -22.08 33.33
C ALA A 836 -18.30 -21.52 31.90
N LYS A 837 -17.68 -22.22 30.94
CA LYS A 837 -17.80 -21.86 29.51
C LYS A 837 -19.21 -22.03 28.96
N ALA A 838 -19.95 -23.06 29.38
CA ALA A 838 -21.35 -23.25 28.98
C ALA A 838 -22.27 -22.10 29.44
N VAL A 839 -21.92 -21.40 30.52
CA VAL A 839 -22.70 -20.25 31.03
C VAL A 839 -22.30 -18.94 30.35
N LEU A 840 -21.04 -18.85 29.89
CA LEU A 840 -20.49 -17.66 29.23
C LEU A 840 -20.73 -17.64 27.71
N SER A 841 -20.93 -18.81 27.10
CA SER A 841 -21.36 -18.99 25.70
C SER A 841 -22.86 -18.82 25.56
#